data_AF-A0A1G3AJ21-F1
#
_entry.id   AF-A0A1G3AJ21-F1
#
_cell.length_a   1.000
_cell.length_b   1.000
_cell.length_c   1.000
_cell.angle_alpha   90.00
_cell.angle_beta   90.00
_cell.angle_gamma   90.00
#
_symmetry.space_group_name_H-M   'P 1'
#
loop_
_entity.id
_entity.type
_entity.pdbx_description
1 polymer ?
#
loop_
_entity_poly.entity_id
_entity_poly.type
_entity_poly.pdbx_seq_one_letter_code
_entity_poly.pdbx_strand_id
1 'polypeptide(L)'
;MRLTPALVVLFSLGSVAQAGDNLLTGGDFERGLAGWNEVWSRTPSARAVLDAEQAHGGRQSVRIEHTGSRDWSFQQAERLDVTPGEIYELSGWVRLEGKGDTTLCVTLQGPEDKVISWAFGGRTTGAADRVPSGWRLLRSRFVIPPGAAAILPRLIGNGPATVWFDDAVLERAGTLDTVRCEDLPETLTAANPLLEVTLHTADGRLSVVDRRTGQSWAQRTDRSVFVLDAKPVAEGFDLRLLEPAGAMEIEATIRVDRQEPELVVELSATGEMASHFAYPPPFVTGPGTLLVMPVNEGISYPVDDETLPPMSYYLYGGHGLSMGWWGATDTERGMMAVVETPDDAAVNVPRIDGLLCLAPEWVPQKGAFGPSRRIRYVFFDQGGYVAMCKRYREHAKEIGLLKTLAEKRGENPNVDLLIGAVNVWCWLPDPVSLCREMQSLGIRRILWSHRSTPDQLRELNDLGVLTSRYDIYQDTMDPANFPKLWGVHPDWTTEAWPADLMLGPNGDWTRGWRVKGKDGQWYPCGVLCDRQAVEYARRRTPPELETHPYRCRFIDTTTASPWRECYHPEHPMTRSESRHWKMELLRFMGEECGLVTGSETGHEAAVPYLHYFEGMLSLGPYRVPDAGRAMLDVVDEVPEGVAKFQTGHFYRLPLWELVYHDCVVAQWYWGDYNNKLPALWDRRDLLGALYGTPP
;
A
#
# COMPACT_ATOMS: atom_id res chain seq x y z
N MET A 1 4.69 -47.03 21.07
CA MET A 1 3.50 -47.44 20.30
C MET A 1 2.73 -46.17 19.99
N ARG A 2 2.99 -45.56 18.82
CA ARG A 2 2.48 -44.25 18.42
C ARG A 2 1.15 -44.45 17.69
N LEU A 3 0.10 -43.78 18.16
CA LEU A 3 -1.20 -43.70 17.49
C LEU A 3 -1.21 -42.44 16.61
N THR A 4 -1.35 -42.67 15.32
CA THR A 4 -1.52 -41.67 14.26
C THR A 4 -2.95 -41.11 14.30
N PRO A 5 -3.20 -39.79 14.20
CA PRO A 5 -4.53 -39.29 13.90
C PRO A 5 -4.74 -39.30 12.39
N ALA A 6 -5.82 -39.95 11.95
CA ALA A 6 -6.26 -39.97 10.57
C ALA A 6 -6.79 -38.59 10.16
N LEU A 7 -6.21 -38.03 9.10
CA LEU A 7 -6.65 -36.83 8.41
C LEU A 7 -7.98 -37.13 7.70
N VAL A 8 -9.10 -36.63 8.25
CA VAL A 8 -10.39 -36.65 7.55
C VAL A 8 -10.36 -35.51 6.54
N VAL A 9 -10.06 -35.84 5.29
CA VAL A 9 -10.25 -34.95 4.14
C VAL A 9 -11.76 -34.89 3.89
N LEU A 10 -12.41 -33.80 4.31
CA LEU A 10 -13.73 -33.46 3.82
C LEU A 10 -13.58 -33.09 2.33
N PHE A 11 -13.95 -34.03 1.46
CA PHE A 11 -14.29 -33.70 0.09
C PHE A 11 -15.53 -32.81 0.13
N SER A 12 -15.34 -31.51 -0.10
CA SER A 12 -16.40 -30.64 -0.57
C SER A 12 -16.87 -31.19 -1.92
N LEU A 13 -17.92 -31.99 -1.90
CA LEU A 13 -18.69 -32.31 -3.09
C LEU A 13 -19.23 -30.99 -3.63
N GLY A 14 -18.54 -30.44 -4.64
CA GLY A 14 -19.06 -29.34 -5.42
C GLY A 14 -20.43 -29.75 -5.93
N SER A 15 -21.45 -28.96 -5.59
CA SER A 15 -22.74 -29.05 -6.23
C SER A 15 -22.51 -28.91 -7.73
N VAL A 16 -22.81 -29.95 -8.49
CA VAL A 16 -22.94 -29.85 -9.94
C VAL A 16 -24.06 -28.85 -10.17
N ALA A 17 -23.69 -27.62 -10.49
CA ALA A 17 -24.63 -26.61 -10.92
C ALA A 17 -25.40 -27.16 -12.12
N GLN A 18 -26.72 -27.12 -12.04
CA GLN A 18 -27.59 -27.41 -13.15
C GLN A 18 -27.26 -26.41 -14.26
N ALA A 19 -26.76 -26.88 -15.40
CA ALA A 19 -26.35 -26.02 -16.51
C ALA A 19 -27.50 -25.10 -16.91
N GLY A 20 -27.34 -23.80 -16.66
CA GLY A 20 -28.19 -22.78 -17.25
C GLY A 20 -27.89 -22.69 -18.75
N ASP A 21 -28.86 -22.26 -19.55
CA ASP A 21 -28.59 -21.94 -20.96
C ASP A 21 -27.56 -20.79 -21.02
N ASN A 22 -26.47 -20.98 -21.77
CA ASN A 22 -25.47 -19.93 -21.99
C ASN A 22 -26.14 -18.73 -22.66
N LEU A 23 -26.06 -17.57 -22.01
CA LEU A 23 -26.68 -16.32 -22.48
C LEU A 23 -25.87 -15.63 -23.59
N LEU A 24 -24.67 -16.13 -23.91
CA LEU A 24 -23.88 -15.68 -25.06
C LEU A 24 -24.32 -16.40 -26.34
N THR A 25 -24.41 -15.65 -27.43
CA THR A 25 -24.55 -16.25 -28.76
C THR A 25 -23.17 -16.58 -29.32
N GLY A 26 -22.93 -17.86 -29.63
CA GLY A 26 -21.68 -18.30 -30.27
C GLY A 26 -20.44 -18.18 -29.38
N GLY A 27 -20.56 -18.46 -28.09
CA GLY A 27 -19.43 -18.43 -27.15
C GLY A 27 -18.42 -19.57 -27.32
N ASP A 28 -18.82 -20.69 -27.93
CA ASP A 28 -17.99 -21.85 -28.27
C ASP A 28 -17.33 -21.74 -29.67
N PHE A 29 -17.67 -20.69 -30.43
CA PHE A 29 -17.21 -20.44 -31.80
C PHE A 29 -17.49 -21.58 -32.82
N GLU A 30 -18.30 -22.58 -32.50
CA GLU A 30 -18.59 -23.74 -33.38
C GLU A 30 -19.43 -23.37 -34.60
N ARG A 31 -20.13 -22.24 -34.53
CA ARG A 31 -20.90 -21.62 -35.63
C ARG A 31 -20.20 -20.41 -36.23
N GLY A 32 -18.89 -20.30 -36.02
CA GLY A 32 -18.05 -19.17 -36.43
C GLY A 32 -18.26 -17.96 -35.52
N LEU A 33 -18.07 -16.75 -36.07
CA LEU A 33 -18.18 -15.48 -35.32
C LEU A 33 -19.63 -14.97 -35.19
N ALA A 34 -20.63 -15.83 -35.42
CA ALA A 34 -22.03 -15.45 -35.28
C ALA A 34 -22.32 -15.00 -33.84
N GLY A 35 -22.97 -13.84 -33.68
CA GLY A 35 -23.21 -13.22 -32.37
C GLY A 35 -22.12 -12.26 -31.91
N TRP A 36 -21.01 -12.14 -32.65
CA TRP A 36 -19.91 -11.23 -32.32
C TRP A 36 -19.73 -10.15 -33.38
N ASN A 37 -19.38 -8.94 -32.95
CA ASN A 37 -19.03 -7.82 -33.83
C ASN A 37 -17.61 -7.98 -34.40
N GLU A 38 -17.31 -7.28 -35.48
CA GLU A 38 -15.93 -7.14 -35.94
C GLU A 38 -15.05 -6.55 -34.83
N VAL A 39 -13.81 -7.06 -34.70
CA VAL A 39 -12.88 -6.55 -33.70
C VAL A 39 -12.55 -5.09 -33.97
N TRP A 40 -12.73 -4.26 -32.95
CA TRP A 40 -12.37 -2.86 -32.99
C TRP A 40 -10.97 -2.66 -32.40
N SER A 41 -10.20 -1.73 -32.95
CA SER A 41 -8.93 -1.29 -32.39
C SER A 41 -8.77 0.21 -32.54
N ARG A 42 -8.14 0.85 -31.55
CA ARG A 42 -7.93 2.31 -31.49
C ARG A 42 -7.21 2.85 -32.71
N THR A 43 -6.22 2.10 -33.16
CA THR A 43 -5.58 2.21 -34.47
C THR A 43 -5.94 0.94 -35.24
N PRO A 44 -6.22 0.97 -36.55
CA PRO A 44 -6.59 -0.22 -37.32
C PRO A 44 -5.46 -1.27 -37.35
N SER A 45 -5.37 -2.08 -36.30
CA SER A 45 -4.25 -2.99 -36.05
C SER A 45 -4.67 -4.30 -35.39
N ALA A 46 -5.99 -4.56 -35.25
CA ALA A 46 -6.56 -5.81 -34.76
C ALA A 46 -7.27 -6.58 -35.87
N ARG A 47 -7.21 -7.91 -35.82
CA ARG A 47 -7.98 -8.82 -36.68
C ARG A 47 -8.42 -10.05 -35.88
N ALA A 48 -9.69 -10.43 -35.99
CA ALA A 48 -10.22 -11.67 -35.43
C ALA A 48 -10.46 -12.70 -36.54
N VAL A 49 -9.98 -13.93 -36.38
CA VAL A 49 -10.16 -15.05 -37.30
C VAL A 49 -10.39 -16.34 -36.52
N LEU A 50 -11.08 -17.31 -37.11
CA LEU A 50 -11.22 -18.64 -36.52
C LEU A 50 -9.91 -19.43 -36.67
N ASP A 51 -9.57 -20.20 -35.65
CA ASP A 51 -8.36 -21.03 -35.62
C ASP A 51 -8.71 -22.45 -35.15
N ALA A 52 -8.54 -23.43 -36.03
CA ALA A 52 -8.83 -24.84 -35.76
C ALA A 52 -7.61 -25.62 -35.22
N GLU A 53 -6.42 -25.01 -35.22
CA GLU A 53 -5.20 -25.64 -34.69
C GLU A 53 -5.08 -25.42 -33.18
N GLN A 54 -5.61 -24.29 -32.70
CA GLN A 54 -5.58 -23.90 -31.29
C GLN A 54 -7.02 -23.74 -30.79
N ALA A 55 -7.61 -24.84 -30.34
CA ALA A 55 -8.91 -24.84 -29.65
C ALA A 55 -8.72 -25.31 -28.20
N HIS A 56 -9.51 -24.77 -27.28
CA HIS A 56 -9.60 -25.31 -25.92
C HIS A 56 -10.67 -26.41 -25.88
N GLY A 57 -11.87 -26.08 -26.36
CA GLY A 57 -13.01 -26.98 -26.53
C GLY A 57 -13.37 -27.13 -28.00
N GLY A 58 -14.15 -28.15 -28.34
CA GLY A 58 -14.70 -28.28 -29.70
C GLY A 58 -13.66 -28.41 -30.81
N ARG A 59 -13.91 -27.73 -31.94
CA ARG A 59 -13.16 -27.82 -33.20
C ARG A 59 -12.36 -26.55 -33.52
N GLN A 60 -12.70 -25.40 -32.94
CA GLN A 60 -12.06 -24.12 -33.27
C GLN A 60 -12.26 -23.09 -32.16
N SER A 61 -11.33 -22.13 -32.05
CA SER A 61 -11.47 -20.93 -31.23
C SER A 61 -11.42 -19.66 -32.09
N VAL A 62 -11.62 -18.49 -31.49
CA VAL A 62 -11.26 -17.22 -32.14
C VAL A 62 -9.83 -16.80 -31.78
N ARG A 63 -9.02 -16.52 -32.80
CA ARG A 63 -7.71 -15.89 -32.69
C ARG A 63 -7.79 -14.41 -33.03
N ILE A 64 -7.41 -13.57 -32.09
CA ILE A 64 -7.35 -12.11 -32.20
C ILE A 64 -5.89 -11.71 -32.28
N GLU A 65 -5.47 -11.20 -33.42
CA GLU A 65 -4.13 -10.67 -33.66
C GLU A 65 -4.17 -9.16 -33.52
N HIS A 66 -3.46 -8.60 -32.55
CA HIS A 66 -3.31 -7.18 -32.37
C HIS A 66 -1.84 -6.77 -32.43
N THR A 67 -1.51 -5.86 -33.35
CA THR A 67 -0.13 -5.36 -33.56
C THR A 67 0.09 -3.94 -33.06
N GLY A 68 -0.97 -3.24 -32.65
CA GLY A 68 -0.92 -1.87 -32.17
C GLY A 68 -0.45 -1.79 -30.72
N SER A 69 -0.13 -0.57 -30.28
CA SER A 69 0.29 -0.28 -28.89
C SER A 69 -0.85 0.19 -27.99
N ARG A 70 -2.08 0.20 -28.49
CA ARG A 70 -3.27 0.79 -27.84
C ARG A 70 -4.36 -0.26 -27.64
N ASP A 71 -5.53 0.18 -27.22
CA ASP A 71 -6.65 -0.68 -26.86
C ASP A 71 -7.40 -1.26 -28.07
N TRP A 72 -7.96 -2.46 -27.87
CA TRP A 72 -8.83 -3.18 -28.79
C TRP A 72 -10.00 -3.83 -28.04
N SER A 73 -11.07 -4.17 -28.77
CA SER A 73 -12.30 -4.74 -28.21
C SER A 73 -12.96 -5.70 -29.18
N PHE A 74 -13.33 -6.87 -28.70
CA PHE A 74 -14.12 -7.89 -29.37
C PHE A 74 -15.35 -8.21 -28.51
N GLN A 75 -16.55 -7.91 -29.00
CA GLN A 75 -17.77 -7.88 -28.19
C GLN A 75 -18.94 -8.58 -28.85
N GLN A 76 -19.91 -9.02 -28.06
CA GLN A 76 -21.19 -9.51 -28.56
C GLN A 76 -21.91 -8.44 -29.41
N ALA A 77 -22.74 -8.89 -30.34
CA ALA A 77 -23.57 -8.03 -31.18
C ALA A 77 -24.80 -7.51 -30.42
N GLU A 78 -25.39 -8.38 -29.59
CA GLU A 78 -26.57 -8.07 -28.79
C GLU A 78 -26.19 -7.79 -27.35
N ARG A 79 -26.86 -6.79 -26.76
CA ARG A 79 -26.81 -6.55 -25.32
C ARG A 79 -27.84 -7.42 -24.61
N LEU A 80 -27.58 -7.71 -23.35
CA LEU A 80 -28.51 -8.40 -22.47
C LEU A 80 -29.14 -7.37 -21.53
N ASP A 81 -30.47 -7.29 -21.52
CA ASP A 81 -31.20 -6.50 -20.53
C ASP A 81 -31.06 -7.15 -19.15
N VAL A 82 -30.78 -6.35 -18.14
CA VAL A 82 -30.54 -6.80 -16.76
C VAL A 82 -31.30 -5.96 -15.75
N THR A 83 -31.57 -6.57 -14.60
CA THR A 83 -32.20 -5.92 -13.45
C THR A 83 -31.19 -5.72 -12.33
N PRO A 84 -31.16 -4.55 -11.66
CA PRO A 84 -30.37 -4.36 -10.45
C PRO A 84 -30.59 -5.48 -9.42
N GLY A 85 -29.51 -5.97 -8.84
CA GLY A 85 -29.50 -7.08 -7.88
C GLY A 85 -29.39 -8.47 -8.51
N GLU A 86 -29.46 -8.62 -9.83
CA GLU A 86 -29.11 -9.89 -10.48
C GLU A 86 -27.62 -10.19 -10.37
N ILE A 87 -27.26 -11.46 -10.23
CA ILE A 87 -25.88 -11.94 -10.13
C ILE A 87 -25.57 -12.73 -11.39
N TYR A 88 -24.50 -12.35 -12.07
CA TYR A 88 -24.03 -13.00 -13.29
C TYR A 88 -22.63 -13.56 -13.09
N GLU A 89 -22.36 -14.68 -13.76
CA GLU A 89 -21.03 -15.24 -13.91
C GLU A 89 -20.66 -15.26 -15.39
N LEU A 90 -19.57 -14.58 -15.74
CA LEU A 90 -18.97 -14.56 -17.07
C LEU A 90 -17.64 -15.32 -16.99
N SER A 91 -17.48 -16.33 -17.83
CA SER A 91 -16.24 -17.09 -17.92
C SER A 91 -15.84 -17.36 -19.36
N GLY A 92 -14.57 -17.68 -19.57
CA GLY A 92 -14.06 -18.11 -20.87
C GLY A 92 -12.58 -18.42 -20.81
N TRP A 93 -12.14 -19.33 -21.67
CA TRP A 93 -10.76 -19.74 -21.77
C TRP A 93 -9.99 -18.80 -22.69
N VAL A 94 -8.87 -18.30 -22.20
CA VAL A 94 -7.97 -17.45 -22.97
C VAL A 94 -6.59 -18.06 -23.03
N ARG A 95 -5.94 -17.92 -24.18
CA ARG A 95 -4.52 -18.15 -24.36
C ARG A 95 -3.92 -16.90 -24.95
N LEU A 96 -2.78 -16.44 -24.43
CA LEU A 96 -2.18 -15.18 -24.83
C LEU A 96 -0.70 -15.37 -25.15
N GLU A 97 -0.28 -14.85 -26.30
CA GLU A 97 1.11 -14.74 -26.72
C GLU A 97 1.40 -13.28 -27.09
N GLY A 98 2.53 -12.72 -26.66
CA GLY A 98 2.89 -11.32 -26.91
C GLY A 98 3.24 -10.56 -25.64
N LYS A 99 3.18 -9.22 -25.68
CA LYS A 99 3.47 -8.34 -24.53
C LYS A 99 2.23 -7.60 -24.01
N GLY A 100 1.12 -7.68 -24.74
CA GLY A 100 -0.15 -7.08 -24.35
C GLY A 100 -0.86 -7.86 -23.24
N ASP A 101 -2.04 -7.34 -22.91
CA ASP A 101 -3.00 -7.93 -21.97
C ASP A 101 -4.35 -8.19 -22.64
N THR A 102 -5.16 -9.03 -22.01
CA THR A 102 -6.56 -9.28 -22.36
C THR A 102 -7.42 -9.31 -21.10
N THR A 103 -8.63 -8.80 -21.19
CA THR A 103 -9.59 -8.68 -20.09
C THR A 103 -10.96 -9.17 -20.52
N LEU A 104 -11.47 -10.17 -19.81
CA LEU A 104 -12.85 -10.62 -19.92
C LEU A 104 -13.74 -9.72 -19.05
N CYS A 105 -14.74 -9.06 -19.63
CA CYS A 105 -15.58 -8.10 -18.91
C CYS A 105 -16.94 -7.88 -19.58
N VAL A 106 -17.75 -7.00 -19.01
CA VAL A 106 -18.96 -6.46 -19.65
C VAL A 106 -18.91 -4.93 -19.72
N THR A 107 -19.50 -4.35 -20.75
CA THR A 107 -19.92 -2.94 -20.71
C THR A 107 -21.21 -2.88 -19.91
N LEU A 108 -21.28 -2.03 -18.90
CA LEU A 108 -22.47 -1.78 -18.10
C LEU A 108 -23.16 -0.50 -18.58
N GLN A 109 -24.43 -0.60 -18.93
CA GLN A 109 -25.22 0.51 -19.46
C GLN A 109 -26.43 0.79 -18.57
N GLY A 110 -26.76 2.07 -18.42
CA GLY A 110 -28.01 2.53 -17.82
C GLY A 110 -29.10 2.74 -18.87
N PRO A 111 -30.21 3.38 -18.49
CA PRO A 111 -31.26 3.78 -19.42
C PRO A 111 -30.71 4.63 -20.59
N GLU A 112 -31.37 4.54 -21.75
CA GLU A 112 -30.98 5.28 -22.97
C GLU A 112 -29.53 5.01 -23.44
N ASP A 113 -29.03 3.81 -23.18
CA ASP A 113 -27.71 3.32 -23.62
C ASP A 113 -26.52 4.10 -23.07
N LYS A 114 -26.73 4.89 -22.01
CA LYS A 114 -25.67 5.61 -21.31
C LYS A 114 -24.71 4.62 -20.67
N VAL A 115 -23.45 4.62 -21.10
CA VAL A 115 -22.42 3.76 -20.52
C VAL A 115 -22.08 4.22 -19.10
N ILE A 116 -22.26 3.31 -18.14
CA ILE A 116 -21.87 3.48 -16.73
C ILE A 116 -20.43 3.03 -16.54
N SER A 117 -20.06 1.89 -17.11
CA SER A 117 -18.69 1.35 -17.07
C SER A 117 -18.37 0.59 -18.34
N TRP A 118 -17.14 0.77 -18.85
CA TRP A 118 -16.67 0.06 -20.05
C TRP A 118 -16.13 -1.34 -19.74
N ALA A 119 -15.68 -1.61 -18.52
CA ALA A 119 -15.03 -2.88 -18.17
C ALA A 119 -15.52 -3.40 -16.80
N PHE A 120 -16.84 -3.38 -16.61
CA PHE A 120 -17.45 -3.87 -15.38
C PHE A 120 -17.21 -5.38 -15.21
N GLY A 121 -16.93 -5.81 -13.98
CA GLY A 121 -16.55 -7.19 -13.70
C GLY A 121 -15.32 -7.65 -14.46
N GLY A 122 -14.35 -6.77 -14.75
CA GLY A 122 -13.16 -7.15 -15.51
C GLY A 122 -12.27 -8.18 -14.81
N ARG A 123 -11.77 -9.15 -15.57
CA ARG A 123 -10.70 -10.08 -15.17
C ARG A 123 -9.63 -10.09 -16.25
N THR A 124 -8.43 -9.65 -15.88
CA THR A 124 -7.31 -9.43 -16.81
C THR A 124 -6.28 -10.52 -16.70
N THR A 125 -5.69 -10.91 -17.82
CA THR A 125 -4.45 -11.68 -17.89
C THR A 125 -3.52 -11.11 -18.95
N GLY A 126 -2.21 -11.17 -18.71
CA GLY A 126 -1.19 -10.69 -19.65
C GLY A 126 -0.16 -11.75 -20.01
N ALA A 127 0.87 -11.33 -20.75
CA ALA A 127 2.05 -12.10 -21.22
C ALA A 127 2.82 -12.93 -20.17
N ALA A 128 2.39 -12.79 -18.93
CA ALA A 128 3.11 -12.74 -17.69
C ALA A 128 2.54 -13.79 -16.72
N ASP A 129 1.31 -14.23 -16.98
CA ASP A 129 0.59 -15.26 -16.24
C ASP A 129 0.71 -16.64 -16.91
N ARG A 130 1.90 -16.97 -17.47
CA ARG A 130 2.07 -18.16 -18.30
C ARG A 130 1.79 -19.44 -17.50
N VAL A 131 0.73 -20.15 -17.89
CA VAL A 131 0.39 -21.47 -17.36
C VAL A 131 1.03 -22.54 -18.26
N PRO A 132 1.55 -23.66 -17.73
CA PRO A 132 2.16 -24.73 -18.54
C PRO A 132 1.27 -25.29 -19.66
N SER A 133 -0.06 -25.19 -19.53
CA SER A 133 -1.06 -25.61 -20.51
C SER A 133 -1.29 -24.61 -21.67
N GLY A 134 -0.82 -23.36 -21.56
CA GLY A 134 -1.08 -22.28 -22.51
C GLY A 134 -2.47 -21.63 -22.39
N TRP A 135 -3.51 -22.38 -22.01
CA TRP A 135 -4.86 -21.89 -21.78
C TRP A 135 -5.14 -21.60 -20.30
N ARG A 136 -5.85 -20.51 -20.02
CA ARG A 136 -6.29 -20.06 -18.70
C ARG A 136 -7.78 -19.74 -18.71
N LEU A 137 -8.50 -20.25 -17.72
CA LEU A 137 -9.88 -19.83 -17.48
C LEU A 137 -9.89 -18.46 -16.80
N LEU A 138 -10.52 -17.47 -17.43
CA LEU A 138 -10.94 -16.25 -16.76
C LEU A 138 -12.38 -16.44 -16.29
N ARG A 139 -12.64 -16.09 -15.04
CA ARG A 139 -13.98 -16.13 -14.46
C ARG A 139 -14.23 -14.86 -13.67
N SER A 140 -15.32 -14.20 -13.98
CA SER A 140 -15.81 -13.01 -13.29
C SER A 140 -17.23 -13.24 -12.80
N ARG A 141 -17.47 -12.92 -11.54
CA ARG A 141 -18.80 -12.94 -10.96
C ARG A 141 -19.10 -11.54 -10.44
N PHE A 142 -20.26 -11.00 -10.76
CA PHE A 142 -20.61 -9.62 -10.41
C PHE A 142 -22.11 -9.45 -10.17
N VAL A 143 -22.45 -8.45 -9.36
CA VAL A 143 -23.83 -8.06 -9.09
C VAL A 143 -24.19 -6.82 -9.89
N ILE A 144 -25.35 -6.82 -10.54
CA ILE A 144 -25.83 -5.66 -11.31
C ILE A 144 -26.18 -4.52 -10.35
N PRO A 145 -25.54 -3.33 -10.45
CA PRO A 145 -25.77 -2.24 -9.51
C PRO A 145 -27.07 -1.47 -9.83
N PRO A 146 -27.58 -0.66 -8.89
CA PRO A 146 -28.67 0.28 -9.15
C PRO A 146 -28.39 1.19 -10.35
N GLY A 147 -29.43 1.46 -11.15
CA GLY A 147 -29.34 2.34 -12.32
C GLY A 147 -28.77 1.68 -13.58
N ALA A 148 -28.30 0.43 -13.51
CA ALA A 148 -27.99 -0.37 -14.69
C ALA A 148 -29.26 -0.98 -15.30
N ALA A 149 -29.27 -1.10 -16.62
CA ALA A 149 -30.38 -1.62 -17.42
C ALA A 149 -29.93 -2.69 -18.44
N ALA A 150 -28.67 -2.68 -18.86
CA ALA A 150 -28.14 -3.68 -19.79
C ALA A 150 -26.64 -3.95 -19.56
N ILE A 151 -26.20 -5.14 -19.95
CA ILE A 151 -24.78 -5.51 -20.06
C ILE A 151 -24.43 -5.97 -21.48
N LEU A 152 -23.20 -5.68 -21.91
CA LEU A 152 -22.66 -6.15 -23.18
C LEU A 152 -21.34 -6.92 -22.95
N PRO A 153 -21.34 -8.25 -23.03
CA PRO A 153 -20.15 -9.07 -22.84
C PRO A 153 -19.08 -8.83 -23.91
N ARG A 154 -17.82 -8.75 -23.46
CA ARG A 154 -16.69 -8.50 -24.36
C ARG A 154 -15.36 -8.98 -23.80
N LEU A 155 -14.44 -9.21 -24.73
CA LEU A 155 -13.02 -9.35 -24.48
C LEU A 155 -12.32 -8.10 -25.00
N ILE A 156 -11.58 -7.41 -24.13
CA ILE A 156 -10.78 -6.24 -24.50
C ILE A 156 -9.31 -6.51 -24.24
N GLY A 157 -8.42 -5.70 -24.78
CA GLY A 157 -7.01 -5.77 -24.41
C GLY A 157 -6.24 -4.54 -24.81
N ASN A 158 -4.97 -4.49 -24.41
CA ASN A 158 -4.06 -3.39 -24.73
C ASN A 158 -2.69 -3.92 -25.17
N GLY A 159 -2.08 -3.23 -26.14
CA GLY A 159 -0.76 -3.55 -26.64
C GLY A 159 -0.72 -4.78 -27.57
N PRO A 160 0.46 -5.10 -28.12
CA PRO A 160 0.59 -6.12 -29.14
C PRO A 160 0.53 -7.53 -28.54
N ALA A 161 -0.44 -8.32 -28.97
CA ALA A 161 -0.65 -9.71 -28.57
C ALA A 161 -1.45 -10.49 -29.60
N THR A 162 -1.26 -11.80 -29.61
CA THR A 162 -2.15 -12.79 -30.19
C THR A 162 -2.92 -13.45 -29.07
N VAL A 163 -4.24 -13.34 -29.09
CA VAL A 163 -5.13 -13.88 -28.05
C VAL A 163 -6.06 -14.90 -28.69
N TRP A 164 -6.03 -16.14 -28.20
CA TRP A 164 -7.06 -17.12 -28.48
C TRP A 164 -8.09 -17.07 -27.37
N PHE A 165 -9.37 -17.13 -27.75
CA PHE A 165 -10.50 -17.07 -26.83
C PHE A 165 -11.52 -18.14 -27.22
N ASP A 166 -11.99 -18.88 -26.23
CA ASP A 166 -12.82 -20.06 -26.45
C ASP A 166 -13.73 -20.35 -25.25
N ASP A 167 -14.75 -21.18 -25.48
CA ASP A 167 -15.69 -21.68 -24.47
C ASP A 167 -16.22 -20.56 -23.54
N ALA A 168 -16.64 -19.44 -24.14
CA ALA A 168 -17.17 -18.30 -23.41
C ALA A 168 -18.60 -18.58 -22.93
N VAL A 169 -18.84 -18.35 -21.64
CA VAL A 169 -20.12 -18.62 -20.99
C VAL A 169 -20.55 -17.42 -20.15
N LEU A 170 -21.77 -16.93 -20.36
CA LEU A 170 -22.44 -16.00 -19.46
C LEU A 170 -23.68 -16.68 -18.89
N GLU A 171 -23.77 -16.76 -17.57
CA GLU A 171 -24.90 -17.37 -16.89
C GLU A 171 -25.45 -16.43 -15.81
N ARG A 172 -26.77 -16.46 -15.63
CA ARG A 172 -27.42 -15.81 -14.48
C ARG A 172 -27.27 -16.75 -13.27
N ALA A 173 -26.35 -16.42 -12.39
CA ALA A 173 -26.01 -17.21 -11.21
C ALA A 173 -27.01 -17.06 -10.05
N GLY A 174 -27.89 -16.05 -10.10
CA GLY A 174 -28.94 -15.85 -9.10
C GLY A 174 -29.37 -14.38 -8.97
N THR A 175 -29.99 -14.06 -7.85
CA THR A 175 -30.36 -12.68 -7.48
C THR A 175 -30.01 -12.43 -6.02
N LEU A 176 -29.79 -11.17 -5.64
CA LEU A 176 -29.55 -10.80 -4.25
C LEU A 176 -30.69 -11.27 -3.35
N ASP A 177 -31.95 -11.17 -3.81
CA ASP A 177 -33.12 -11.57 -3.03
C ASP A 177 -33.09 -13.05 -2.64
N THR A 178 -32.48 -13.92 -3.44
CA THR A 178 -32.35 -15.36 -3.13
C THR A 178 -31.23 -15.70 -2.15
N VAL A 179 -30.26 -14.82 -1.97
CA VAL A 179 -29.11 -15.03 -1.07
C VAL A 179 -29.16 -14.16 0.19
N ARG A 180 -29.99 -13.13 0.17
CA ARG A 180 -30.26 -12.22 1.27
C ARG A 180 -31.34 -12.80 2.19
N CYS A 181 -31.17 -12.64 3.49
CA CYS A 181 -32.17 -13.06 4.47
C CYS A 181 -33.47 -12.28 4.25
N GLU A 182 -34.61 -12.99 4.21
CA GLU A 182 -35.93 -12.40 3.91
C GLU A 182 -36.37 -11.35 4.94
N ASP A 183 -35.99 -11.53 6.22
CA ASP A 183 -36.41 -10.70 7.35
C ASP A 183 -35.28 -9.82 7.92
N LEU A 184 -34.47 -9.20 7.06
CA LEU A 184 -33.44 -8.26 7.50
C LEU A 184 -34.07 -6.98 8.08
N PRO A 185 -33.85 -6.65 9.37
CA PRO A 185 -34.37 -5.41 9.95
C PRO A 185 -33.70 -4.20 9.29
N GLU A 186 -34.44 -3.10 9.10
CA GLU A 186 -33.90 -1.88 8.47
C GLU A 186 -32.64 -1.36 9.17
N THR A 187 -32.65 -1.43 10.50
CA THR A 187 -31.52 -1.05 11.36
C THR A 187 -31.34 -2.03 12.52
N LEU A 188 -30.11 -2.13 12.99
CA LEU A 188 -29.74 -2.77 14.25
C LEU A 188 -28.96 -1.78 15.10
N THR A 189 -29.18 -1.79 16.42
CA THR A 189 -28.50 -0.88 17.36
C THR A 189 -27.81 -1.67 18.46
N ALA A 190 -26.60 -1.24 18.81
CA ALA A 190 -25.82 -1.69 19.96
C ALA A 190 -25.32 -0.45 20.71
N ALA A 191 -25.21 -0.54 22.03
CA ALA A 191 -24.80 0.61 22.83
C ALA A 191 -24.03 0.18 24.08
N ASN A 192 -23.16 1.09 24.53
CA ASN A 192 -22.53 1.04 25.83
C ASN A 192 -22.86 2.36 26.60
N PRO A 193 -22.26 2.64 27.77
CA PRO A 193 -22.52 3.88 28.48
C PRO A 193 -22.14 5.16 27.70
N LEU A 194 -21.21 5.07 26.75
CA LEU A 194 -20.59 6.20 26.04
C LEU A 194 -21.04 6.36 24.58
N LEU A 195 -21.37 5.26 23.90
CA LEU A 195 -21.73 5.22 22.49
C LEU A 195 -23.06 4.53 22.25
N GLU A 196 -23.74 4.99 21.22
CA GLU A 196 -24.80 4.25 20.54
C GLU A 196 -24.40 4.08 19.08
N VAL A 197 -24.34 2.83 18.61
CA VAL A 197 -23.93 2.46 17.26
C VAL A 197 -25.12 1.83 16.55
N THR A 198 -25.47 2.37 15.39
CA THR A 198 -26.54 1.88 14.54
C THR A 198 -25.98 1.42 13.20
N LEU A 199 -26.25 0.16 12.85
CA LEU A 199 -26.02 -0.43 11.55
C LEU A 199 -27.27 -0.25 10.68
N HIS A 200 -27.10 0.26 9.46
CA HIS A 200 -28.18 0.28 8.46
C HIS A 200 -27.98 -0.90 7.51
N THR A 201 -28.93 -1.83 7.46
CA THR A 201 -28.76 -3.07 6.69
C THR A 201 -29.00 -2.91 5.19
N ALA A 202 -29.48 -1.75 4.74
CA ALA A 202 -29.64 -1.45 3.32
C ALA A 202 -28.30 -1.40 2.59
N ASP A 203 -27.28 -0.81 3.22
CA ASP A 203 -25.99 -0.48 2.61
C ASP A 203 -24.78 -0.76 3.53
N GLY A 204 -25.01 -1.32 4.73
CA GLY A 204 -23.96 -1.72 5.66
C GLY A 204 -23.23 -0.55 6.33
N ARG A 205 -23.77 0.68 6.23
CA ARG A 205 -23.18 1.87 6.86
C ARG A 205 -23.46 1.92 8.36
N LEU A 206 -22.60 2.64 9.07
CA LEU A 206 -22.72 2.89 10.50
C LEU A 206 -23.10 4.35 10.79
N SER A 207 -23.86 4.53 11.87
CA SER A 207 -24.06 5.81 12.54
C SER A 207 -23.68 5.64 13.99
N VAL A 208 -22.92 6.58 14.54
CA VAL A 208 -22.44 6.54 15.92
C VAL A 208 -22.83 7.83 16.62
N VAL A 209 -23.52 7.73 17.74
CA VAL A 209 -23.79 8.86 18.63
C VAL A 209 -22.90 8.74 19.85
N ASP A 210 -22.07 9.76 20.07
CA ASP A 210 -21.33 9.90 21.31
C ASP A 210 -22.24 10.50 22.39
N ARG A 211 -22.58 9.70 23.39
CA ARG A 211 -23.53 10.06 24.45
C ARG A 211 -22.97 11.11 25.42
N ARG A 212 -21.64 11.31 25.44
CA ARG A 212 -21.00 12.32 26.28
C ARG A 212 -21.26 13.72 25.73
N THR A 213 -21.31 13.86 24.41
CA THR A 213 -21.40 15.16 23.73
C THR A 213 -22.71 15.36 22.96
N GLY A 214 -23.45 14.28 22.69
CA GLY A 214 -24.59 14.27 21.77
C GLY A 214 -24.20 14.36 20.29
N GLN A 215 -22.90 14.33 19.96
CA GLN A 215 -22.42 14.41 18.57
C GLN A 215 -22.74 13.12 17.82
N SER A 216 -23.21 13.27 16.57
CA SER A 216 -23.48 12.15 15.66
C SER A 216 -22.45 12.10 14.54
N TRP A 217 -21.90 10.92 14.32
CA TRP A 217 -21.01 10.56 13.22
C TRP A 217 -21.75 9.63 12.27
N ALA A 218 -21.91 10.04 11.02
CA ALA A 218 -22.62 9.23 10.03
C ALA A 218 -21.67 8.82 8.91
N GLN A 219 -21.75 7.56 8.51
CA GLN A 219 -21.07 7.08 7.32
C GLN A 219 -21.88 7.35 6.06
N ARG A 220 -21.19 7.54 4.94
CA ARG A 220 -21.81 7.67 3.62
C ARG A 220 -20.99 6.98 2.55
N THR A 221 -21.68 6.34 1.61
CA THR A 221 -21.05 5.69 0.46
C THR A 221 -21.93 5.83 -0.78
N ASP A 222 -21.28 5.90 -1.94
CA ASP A 222 -21.86 5.68 -3.28
C ASP A 222 -21.62 4.24 -3.78
N ARG A 223 -20.79 3.47 -3.07
CA ARG A 223 -20.35 2.11 -3.38
C ARG A 223 -20.47 1.25 -2.12
N SER A 224 -21.63 0.62 -1.92
CA SER A 224 -21.84 -0.25 -0.78
C SER A 224 -21.63 -1.72 -1.13
N VAL A 225 -21.23 -2.47 -0.11
CA VAL A 225 -21.49 -3.91 -0.02
C VAL A 225 -23.00 -4.17 -0.01
N PHE A 226 -23.40 -5.39 -0.35
CA PHE A 226 -24.75 -5.86 -0.01
C PHE A 226 -24.71 -6.59 1.32
N VAL A 227 -25.58 -6.21 2.27
CA VAL A 227 -25.75 -6.96 3.51
C VAL A 227 -26.70 -8.12 3.24
N LEU A 228 -26.14 -9.34 3.25
CA LEU A 228 -26.87 -10.57 3.01
C LEU A 228 -27.52 -11.12 4.28
N ASP A 229 -26.90 -10.94 5.44
CA ASP A 229 -27.43 -11.30 6.75
C ASP A 229 -26.84 -10.37 7.82
N ALA A 230 -27.61 -10.09 8.87
CA ALA A 230 -27.20 -9.23 9.97
C ALA A 230 -27.88 -9.69 11.26
N LYS A 231 -27.09 -10.09 12.25
CA LYS A 231 -27.58 -10.62 13.53
C LYS A 231 -27.08 -9.76 14.69
N PRO A 232 -27.98 -9.28 15.56
CA PRO A 232 -27.54 -8.62 16.78
C PRO A 232 -26.91 -9.64 17.73
N VAL A 233 -25.80 -9.24 18.35
CA VAL A 233 -25.14 -9.96 19.44
C VAL A 233 -24.99 -9.02 20.63
N ALA A 234 -24.60 -9.55 21.80
CA ALA A 234 -24.58 -8.78 23.05
C ALA A 234 -23.82 -7.45 22.97
N GLU A 235 -22.76 -7.38 22.15
CA GLU A 235 -21.86 -6.23 22.03
C GLU A 235 -21.73 -5.74 20.59
N GLY A 236 -22.73 -5.97 19.72
CA GLY A 236 -22.67 -5.50 18.33
C GLY A 236 -23.39 -6.38 17.35
N PHE A 237 -22.76 -6.66 16.21
CA PHE A 237 -23.41 -7.30 15.05
C PHE A 237 -22.50 -8.32 14.38
N ASP A 238 -23.09 -9.43 13.96
CA ASP A 238 -22.49 -10.38 13.00
C ASP A 238 -23.15 -10.20 11.64
N LEU A 239 -22.33 -10.10 10.61
CA LEU A 239 -22.74 -9.74 9.26
C LEU A 239 -22.21 -10.75 8.26
N ARG A 240 -23.01 -10.99 7.22
CA ARG A 240 -22.54 -11.58 5.98
C ARG A 240 -22.74 -10.56 4.88
N LEU A 241 -21.65 -10.14 4.27
CA LEU A 241 -21.60 -9.12 3.24
C LEU A 241 -21.30 -9.78 1.89
N LEU A 242 -21.75 -9.14 0.82
CA LEU A 242 -21.33 -9.47 -0.54
C LEU A 242 -20.61 -8.27 -1.13
N GLU A 243 -19.35 -8.49 -1.49
CA GLU A 243 -18.57 -7.56 -2.27
C GLU A 243 -19.06 -7.62 -3.74
N PRO A 244 -19.49 -6.49 -4.33
CA PRO A 244 -20.16 -6.50 -5.64
C PRO A 244 -19.24 -6.86 -6.82
N ALA A 245 -17.95 -6.54 -6.75
CA ALA A 245 -16.94 -6.71 -7.80
C ALA A 245 -16.14 -8.02 -7.65
N GLY A 246 -16.83 -9.14 -7.84
CA GLY A 246 -16.27 -10.47 -7.61
C GLY A 246 -17.25 -11.40 -6.93
N ALA A 247 -18.33 -10.83 -6.36
CA ALA A 247 -19.34 -11.55 -5.59
C ALA A 247 -18.70 -12.39 -4.47
N MET A 248 -17.65 -11.84 -3.85
CA MET A 248 -16.98 -12.46 -2.71
C MET A 248 -17.85 -12.26 -1.47
N GLU A 249 -18.21 -13.37 -0.83
CA GLU A 249 -18.87 -13.31 0.47
C GLU A 249 -17.83 -13.03 1.56
N ILE A 250 -18.15 -12.07 2.42
CA ILE A 250 -17.29 -11.60 3.50
C ILE A 250 -18.07 -11.74 4.80
N GLU A 251 -17.51 -12.47 5.75
CA GLU A 251 -17.96 -12.43 7.13
C GLU A 251 -17.42 -11.16 7.78
N ALA A 252 -18.29 -10.40 8.43
CA ALA A 252 -17.90 -9.19 9.13
C ALA A 252 -18.45 -9.19 10.56
N THR A 253 -17.62 -8.78 11.50
CA THR A 253 -18.05 -8.56 12.88
C THR A 253 -17.87 -7.09 13.23
N ILE A 254 -18.86 -6.54 13.93
CA ILE A 254 -18.80 -5.21 14.51
C ILE A 254 -18.99 -5.38 16.00
N ARG A 255 -18.05 -4.85 16.79
CA ARG A 255 -18.06 -4.96 18.25
C ARG A 255 -17.89 -3.59 18.87
N VAL A 256 -18.86 -3.16 19.66
CA VAL A 256 -18.78 -1.97 20.52
C VAL A 256 -18.09 -2.38 21.80
N ASP A 257 -17.08 -1.63 22.22
CA ASP A 257 -16.41 -1.90 23.50
C ASP A 257 -17.41 -1.80 24.66
N ARG A 258 -17.18 -2.52 25.76
CA ARG A 258 -18.10 -2.53 26.90
C ARG A 258 -18.09 -1.21 27.69
N GLN A 259 -16.95 -0.53 27.72
CA GLN A 259 -16.71 0.62 28.61
C GLN A 259 -16.05 1.80 27.91
N GLU A 260 -15.32 1.57 26.83
CA GLU A 260 -14.60 2.61 26.10
C GLU A 260 -15.42 3.18 24.93
N PRO A 261 -15.15 4.43 24.47
CA PRO A 261 -15.83 5.02 23.33
C PRO A 261 -15.25 4.48 22.01
N GLU A 262 -15.31 3.16 21.85
CA GLU A 262 -14.67 2.43 20.76
C GLU A 262 -15.60 1.42 20.10
N LEU A 263 -15.35 1.18 18.82
CA LEU A 263 -15.87 0.01 18.12
C LEU A 263 -14.81 -0.59 17.20
N VAL A 264 -14.88 -1.90 16.99
CA VAL A 264 -13.99 -2.66 16.11
C VAL A 264 -14.82 -3.24 14.98
N VAL A 265 -14.30 -3.14 13.76
CA VAL A 265 -14.76 -3.89 12.60
C VAL A 265 -13.70 -4.89 12.19
N GLU A 266 -14.08 -6.16 12.10
CA GLU A 266 -13.22 -7.23 11.59
C GLU A 266 -13.89 -7.91 10.40
N LEU A 267 -13.11 -8.19 9.36
CA LEU A 267 -13.55 -8.77 8.09
C LEU A 267 -12.75 -10.02 7.79
N SER A 268 -13.41 -11.09 7.39
CA SER A 268 -12.80 -12.34 6.98
C SER A 268 -13.50 -12.91 5.75
N ALA A 269 -12.72 -13.33 4.77
CA ALA A 269 -13.22 -14.02 3.59
C ALA A 269 -12.17 -15.02 3.10
N THR A 270 -12.61 -15.93 2.23
CA THR A 270 -11.71 -16.84 1.51
C THR A 270 -11.90 -16.67 0.02
N GLY A 271 -10.83 -16.87 -0.75
CA GLY A 271 -10.87 -16.80 -2.22
C GLY A 271 -10.20 -15.56 -2.81
N GLU A 272 -10.40 -15.43 -4.12
CA GLU A 272 -9.81 -14.38 -4.95
C GLU A 272 -10.43 -13.02 -4.63
N MET A 273 -9.56 -12.01 -4.49
CA MET A 273 -9.94 -10.62 -4.34
C MET A 273 -9.27 -9.85 -5.47
N ALA A 274 -10.05 -9.55 -6.51
CA ALA A 274 -9.49 -9.04 -7.76
C ALA A 274 -9.17 -7.54 -7.74
N SER A 275 -9.78 -6.80 -6.84
CA SER A 275 -9.58 -5.35 -6.69
C SER A 275 -9.51 -4.98 -5.23
N HIS A 276 -9.10 -3.75 -4.96
CA HIS A 276 -9.21 -3.20 -3.63
C HIS A 276 -10.67 -3.19 -3.15
N PHE A 277 -10.85 -3.32 -1.84
CA PHE A 277 -12.16 -3.38 -1.19
C PHE A 277 -12.31 -2.26 -0.17
N ALA A 278 -13.27 -1.35 -0.38
CA ALA A 278 -13.52 -0.22 0.50
C ALA A 278 -14.66 -0.54 1.48
N TYR A 279 -14.33 -0.85 2.73
CA TYR A 279 -15.29 -1.05 3.81
C TYR A 279 -14.59 -0.95 5.18
N PRO A 280 -15.20 -0.38 6.23
CA PRO A 280 -16.47 0.35 6.22
C PRO A 280 -16.43 1.64 5.37
N PRO A 281 -17.60 2.19 4.98
CA PRO A 281 -17.67 3.51 4.38
C PRO A 281 -17.03 4.62 5.24
N PRO A 282 -16.57 5.73 4.64
CA PRO A 282 -16.05 6.86 5.39
C PRO A 282 -17.14 7.52 6.25
N PHE A 283 -16.76 7.97 7.45
CA PHE A 283 -17.54 8.94 8.21
C PHE A 283 -17.45 10.30 7.54
N VAL A 284 -18.59 10.98 7.36
CA VAL A 284 -18.62 12.31 6.74
C VAL A 284 -18.06 13.35 7.70
N THR A 285 -17.29 14.28 7.14
CA THR A 285 -16.75 15.43 7.86
C THR A 285 -17.68 16.65 7.70
N GLY A 286 -17.44 17.69 8.51
CA GLY A 286 -18.15 18.96 8.44
C GLY A 286 -17.20 20.16 8.42
N PRO A 287 -17.67 21.36 8.03
CA PRO A 287 -16.86 22.58 8.05
C PRO A 287 -16.20 22.81 9.42
N GLY A 288 -14.97 23.33 9.42
CA GLY A 288 -14.17 23.51 10.63
C GLY A 288 -13.47 22.25 11.15
N THR A 289 -13.62 21.11 10.46
CA THR A 289 -12.88 19.88 10.76
C THR A 289 -11.52 19.88 10.06
N LEU A 290 -10.51 19.33 10.72
CA LEU A 290 -9.21 18.99 10.17
C LEU A 290 -9.09 17.48 10.06
N LEU A 291 -8.65 16.97 8.91
CA LEU A 291 -8.08 15.62 8.84
C LEU A 291 -6.74 15.61 9.57
N VAL A 292 -6.40 14.52 10.23
CA VAL A 292 -5.15 14.28 10.96
C VAL A 292 -4.53 13.02 10.40
N MET A 293 -3.35 13.15 9.78
CA MET A 293 -2.74 12.05 9.03
C MET A 293 -1.24 11.94 9.35
N PRO A 294 -0.74 10.76 9.77
CA PRO A 294 0.67 10.52 10.01
C PRO A 294 1.42 10.26 8.70
N VAL A 295 1.32 11.20 7.75
CA VAL A 295 2.21 11.26 6.59
C VAL A 295 3.57 11.68 7.13
N ASN A 296 4.51 10.75 7.26
CA ASN A 296 5.79 10.98 7.95
C ASN A 296 5.59 11.56 9.35
N GLU A 297 6.24 12.69 9.67
CA GLU A 297 6.11 13.39 10.94
C GLU A 297 4.65 13.69 11.33
N GLY A 298 3.81 14.03 10.35
CA GLY A 298 2.41 14.33 10.56
C GLY A 298 1.96 15.65 9.94
N ILE A 299 0.72 15.65 9.48
CA ILE A 299 0.08 16.79 8.83
C ILE A 299 -1.42 16.79 9.11
N SER A 300 -2.02 17.98 9.10
CA SER A 300 -3.46 18.18 9.05
C SER A 300 -3.93 18.85 7.78
N TYR A 301 -5.13 18.52 7.33
CA TYR A 301 -5.77 19.16 6.17
C TYR A 301 -7.16 19.69 6.55
N PRO A 302 -7.47 20.98 6.34
CA PRO A 302 -8.84 21.45 6.39
C PRO A 302 -9.68 20.72 5.36
N VAL A 303 -10.85 20.21 5.79
CA VAL A 303 -11.69 19.39 4.91
C VAL A 303 -12.26 20.16 3.72
N ASP A 304 -12.31 21.48 3.82
CA ASP A 304 -12.81 22.43 2.82
C ASP A 304 -11.70 23.11 2.00
N ASP A 305 -10.41 22.77 2.19
CA ASP A 305 -9.32 23.32 1.36
C ASP A 305 -9.41 22.76 -0.07
N GLU A 306 -10.06 23.50 -0.98
CA GLU A 306 -10.28 23.13 -2.38
C GLU A 306 -8.98 22.99 -3.19
N THR A 307 -7.84 23.49 -2.69
CA THR A 307 -6.55 23.38 -3.38
C THR A 307 -5.96 21.96 -3.29
N LEU A 308 -6.47 21.14 -2.37
CA LEU A 308 -6.02 19.77 -2.19
C LEU A 308 -6.70 18.82 -3.20
N PRO A 309 -5.94 18.06 -3.99
CA PRO A 309 -6.50 17.01 -4.83
C PRO A 309 -6.97 15.83 -3.97
N PRO A 310 -7.74 14.88 -4.54
CA PRO A 310 -7.91 13.56 -3.94
C PRO A 310 -6.54 12.92 -3.67
N MET A 311 -6.40 12.30 -2.51
CA MET A 311 -5.16 11.65 -2.06
C MET A 311 -5.41 10.18 -1.74
N SER A 312 -4.35 9.38 -1.76
CA SER A 312 -4.37 7.98 -1.35
C SER A 312 -3.03 7.61 -0.73
N TYR A 313 -3.07 6.93 0.41
CA TYR A 313 -1.88 6.49 1.14
C TYR A 313 -2.02 5.04 1.53
N TYR A 314 -1.03 4.22 1.20
CA TYR A 314 -0.93 2.87 1.76
C TYR A 314 -0.37 2.91 3.19
N LEU A 315 -0.56 1.84 3.95
CA LEU A 315 -0.09 1.70 5.34
C LEU A 315 1.11 0.75 5.50
N TYR A 316 1.62 0.21 4.40
CA TYR A 316 2.72 -0.74 4.36
C TYR A 316 4.07 -0.12 3.95
N GLY A 317 4.45 1.04 4.51
CA GLY A 317 5.77 1.66 4.29
C GLY A 317 5.80 3.18 4.45
N GLY A 318 6.98 3.76 4.70
CA GLY A 318 7.14 5.15 5.14
C GLY A 318 6.83 6.24 4.12
N HIS A 319 6.75 5.94 2.82
CA HIS A 319 6.22 6.89 1.82
C HIS A 319 4.68 6.89 1.75
N GLY A 320 4.02 6.03 2.52
CA GLY A 320 2.59 6.05 2.81
C GLY A 320 2.30 6.78 4.13
N LEU A 321 1.44 6.19 4.96
CA LEU A 321 1.33 6.60 6.37
C LEU A 321 2.43 5.90 7.20
N SER A 322 3.15 6.67 8.01
CA SER A 322 4.23 6.14 8.87
C SER A 322 3.72 5.44 10.13
N MET A 323 2.44 5.59 10.45
CA MET A 323 1.72 4.91 11.53
C MET A 323 0.36 4.43 11.03
N GLY A 324 -0.08 3.26 11.49
CA GLY A 324 -1.34 2.61 11.11
C GLY A 324 -2.59 3.25 11.70
N TRP A 325 -2.73 4.58 11.63
CA TRP A 325 -3.93 5.29 12.04
C TRP A 325 -4.17 6.58 11.25
N TRP A 326 -5.38 7.09 11.30
CA TRP A 326 -5.76 8.43 10.81
C TRP A 326 -6.96 8.94 11.60
N GLY A 327 -7.30 10.23 11.48
CA GLY A 327 -8.46 10.77 12.16
C GLY A 327 -8.97 12.10 11.62
N ALA A 328 -10.03 12.60 12.22
CA ALA A 328 -10.62 13.90 11.94
C ALA A 328 -11.03 14.57 13.26
N THR A 329 -10.76 15.88 13.39
CA THR A 329 -11.03 16.64 14.63
C THR A 329 -11.44 18.07 14.33
N ASP A 330 -12.32 18.63 15.15
CA ASP A 330 -12.62 20.07 15.18
C ASP A 330 -11.67 20.84 16.11
N THR A 331 -10.48 20.27 16.38
CA THR A 331 -9.44 20.67 17.34
C THR A 331 -9.72 20.31 18.81
N GLU A 332 -10.96 19.96 19.15
CA GLU A 332 -11.34 19.53 20.49
C GLU A 332 -11.83 18.07 20.46
N ARG A 333 -12.93 17.82 19.75
CA ARG A 333 -13.56 16.51 19.56
C ARG A 333 -13.07 15.86 18.28
N GLY A 334 -13.29 14.56 18.14
CA GLY A 334 -12.89 13.88 16.91
C GLY A 334 -13.19 12.40 16.88
N MET A 335 -12.79 11.78 15.78
CA MET A 335 -12.78 10.34 15.60
C MET A 335 -11.45 9.94 14.96
N MET A 336 -10.87 8.85 15.44
CA MET A 336 -9.72 8.21 14.79
C MET A 336 -10.08 6.79 14.35
N ALA A 337 -9.41 6.31 13.32
CA ALA A 337 -9.36 4.91 12.98
C ALA A 337 -7.93 4.38 13.21
N VAL A 338 -7.80 3.30 13.97
CA VAL A 338 -6.58 2.50 14.16
C VAL A 338 -6.70 1.26 13.29
N VAL A 339 -5.81 1.08 12.32
CA VAL A 339 -5.77 -0.11 11.47
C VAL A 339 -4.86 -1.14 12.12
N GLU A 340 -5.48 -2.13 12.75
CA GLU A 340 -4.79 -3.15 13.53
C GLU A 340 -4.16 -4.23 12.62
N THR A 341 -4.51 -4.26 11.33
CA THR A 341 -3.89 -5.11 10.30
C THR A 341 -3.46 -4.28 9.07
N PRO A 342 -2.38 -3.48 9.17
CA PRO A 342 -2.04 -2.46 8.18
C PRO A 342 -1.36 -3.00 6.90
N ASP A 343 -0.85 -4.24 6.93
CA ASP A 343 0.07 -4.77 5.91
C ASP A 343 -0.51 -4.85 4.49
N ASP A 344 -1.84 -4.94 4.35
CA ASP A 344 -2.54 -4.77 3.08
C ASP A 344 -3.72 -3.79 3.23
N ALA A 345 -3.43 -2.62 3.80
CA ALA A 345 -4.39 -1.54 3.96
C ALA A 345 -3.91 -0.25 3.30
N ALA A 346 -4.89 0.58 2.92
CA ALA A 346 -4.71 1.93 2.45
C ALA A 346 -5.83 2.83 3.00
N VAL A 347 -5.65 4.14 2.87
CA VAL A 347 -6.68 5.14 3.10
C VAL A 347 -6.80 6.03 1.87
N ASN A 348 -8.03 6.13 1.35
CA ASN A 348 -8.37 7.09 0.32
C ASN A 348 -8.97 8.34 0.96
N VAL A 349 -8.74 9.50 0.33
CA VAL A 349 -9.24 10.79 0.79
C VAL A 349 -10.23 11.37 -0.23
N PRO A 350 -11.45 10.80 -0.35
CA PRO A 350 -12.45 11.30 -1.27
C PRO A 350 -13.03 12.63 -0.80
N ARG A 351 -13.65 13.38 -1.73
CA ARG A 351 -14.55 14.48 -1.39
C ARG A 351 -16.00 13.99 -1.42
N ILE A 352 -16.72 14.23 -0.34
CA ILE A 352 -18.16 13.96 -0.27
C ILE A 352 -18.86 15.26 0.10
N ASP A 353 -19.77 15.72 -0.76
CA ASP A 353 -20.32 17.09 -0.76
C ASP A 353 -19.24 18.20 -0.71
N GLY A 354 -18.15 18.00 -1.45
CA GLY A 354 -17.04 18.96 -1.51
C GLY A 354 -16.05 18.88 -0.34
N LEU A 355 -16.36 18.12 0.73
CA LEU A 355 -15.50 18.01 1.91
C LEU A 355 -14.65 16.73 1.89
N LEU A 356 -13.37 16.84 2.26
CA LEU A 356 -12.47 15.70 2.37
C LEU A 356 -12.92 14.77 3.51
N CYS A 357 -12.97 13.48 3.22
CA CYS A 357 -13.26 12.40 4.18
C CYS A 357 -12.14 11.35 4.15
N LEU A 358 -12.06 10.48 5.16
CA LEU A 358 -11.06 9.40 5.22
C LEU A 358 -11.76 8.04 5.09
N ALA A 359 -11.43 7.30 4.03
CA ALA A 359 -12.07 6.03 3.69
C ALA A 359 -11.04 4.88 3.74
N PRO A 360 -11.23 3.85 4.59
CA PRO A 360 -10.37 2.68 4.58
C PRO A 360 -10.51 1.91 3.25
N GLU A 361 -9.40 1.31 2.83
CA GLU A 361 -9.34 0.44 1.67
C GLU A 361 -8.44 -0.77 1.98
N TRP A 362 -8.90 -1.96 1.62
CA TRP A 362 -8.16 -3.21 1.80
C TRP A 362 -7.59 -3.64 0.45
N VAL A 363 -6.30 -3.97 0.45
CA VAL A 363 -5.56 -4.39 -0.74
C VAL A 363 -5.51 -5.91 -0.78
N PRO A 364 -5.66 -6.55 -1.96
CA PRO A 364 -5.50 -7.99 -2.07
C PRO A 364 -4.08 -8.43 -1.66
N GLN A 365 -4.01 -9.54 -0.93
CA GLN A 365 -2.75 -10.22 -0.67
C GLN A 365 -2.58 -11.36 -1.66
N LYS A 366 -1.61 -11.20 -2.57
CA LYS A 366 -1.32 -12.11 -3.67
C LYS A 366 -2.55 -12.47 -4.53
N GLY A 367 -3.43 -11.49 -4.76
CA GLY A 367 -4.68 -11.67 -5.50
C GLY A 367 -5.81 -12.35 -4.71
N ALA A 368 -5.62 -12.60 -3.41
CA ALA A 368 -6.63 -13.18 -2.52
C ALA A 368 -7.00 -12.20 -1.40
N PHE A 369 -8.09 -12.49 -0.68
CA PHE A 369 -8.49 -11.69 0.49
C PHE A 369 -7.38 -11.61 1.55
N GLY A 370 -6.64 -12.72 1.75
CA GLY A 370 -5.55 -12.80 2.73
C GLY A 370 -6.04 -13.01 4.17
N PRO A 371 -5.24 -12.61 5.18
CA PRO A 371 -5.63 -12.65 6.58
C PRO A 371 -6.83 -11.75 6.91
N SER A 372 -7.44 -11.95 8.08
CA SER A 372 -8.51 -11.06 8.58
C SER A 372 -8.06 -9.60 8.56
N ARG A 373 -9.00 -8.70 8.23
CA ARG A 373 -8.78 -7.25 8.17
C ARG A 373 -9.48 -6.59 9.34
N ARG A 374 -8.76 -5.80 10.13
CA ARG A 374 -9.25 -5.28 11.41
C ARG A 374 -8.97 -3.78 11.54
N ILE A 375 -10.01 -3.02 11.84
CA ILE A 375 -9.95 -1.57 12.06
C ILE A 375 -10.79 -1.21 13.28
N ARG A 376 -10.24 -0.34 14.13
CA ARG A 376 -10.87 0.16 15.35
C ARG A 376 -11.14 1.64 15.21
N TYR A 377 -12.36 2.07 15.50
CA TYR A 377 -12.70 3.49 15.61
C TYR A 377 -12.74 3.90 17.07
N VAL A 378 -12.13 5.04 17.39
CA VAL A 378 -12.15 5.65 18.72
C VAL A 378 -12.72 7.06 18.62
N PHE A 379 -13.66 7.40 19.49
CA PHE A 379 -14.35 8.68 19.50
C PHE A 379 -13.89 9.54 20.69
N PHE A 380 -13.60 10.81 20.42
CA PHE A 380 -13.05 11.76 21.38
C PHE A 380 -14.04 12.90 21.62
N ASP A 381 -14.31 13.15 22.89
CA ASP A 381 -15.11 14.27 23.38
C ASP A 381 -14.26 15.52 23.67
N GLN A 382 -12.93 15.39 23.72
CA GLN A 382 -11.95 16.47 23.90
C GLN A 382 -10.51 16.03 23.58
N GLY A 383 -9.59 17.00 23.53
CA GLY A 383 -8.13 16.78 23.46
C GLY A 383 -7.51 16.70 22.06
N GLY A 384 -8.33 16.74 21.01
CA GLY A 384 -7.90 16.85 19.61
C GLY A 384 -6.88 15.79 19.18
N TYR A 385 -5.95 16.17 18.30
CA TYR A 385 -4.93 15.25 17.77
C TYR A 385 -3.96 14.73 18.85
N VAL A 386 -3.76 15.45 19.95
CA VAL A 386 -2.90 14.99 21.04
C VAL A 386 -3.52 13.77 21.73
N ALA A 387 -4.83 13.80 22.01
CA ALA A 387 -5.54 12.65 22.56
C ALA A 387 -5.49 11.43 21.62
N MET A 388 -5.62 11.65 20.29
CA MET A 388 -5.46 10.60 19.28
C MET A 388 -4.07 9.96 19.33
N CYS A 389 -3.00 10.77 19.36
CA CYS A 389 -1.62 10.28 19.50
C CYS A 389 -1.41 9.50 20.81
N LYS A 390 -1.97 9.96 21.94
CA LYS A 390 -1.83 9.24 23.22
C LYS A 390 -2.56 7.91 23.20
N ARG A 391 -3.77 7.86 22.62
CA ARG A 391 -4.49 6.60 22.44
C ARG A 391 -3.74 5.62 21.54
N TYR A 392 -3.14 6.14 20.45
CA TYR A 392 -2.34 5.33 19.56
C TYR A 392 -1.05 4.82 20.20
N ARG A 393 -0.40 5.62 21.03
CA ARG A 393 0.79 5.19 21.79
C ARG A 393 0.48 4.02 22.72
N GLU A 394 -0.67 4.03 23.40
CA GLU A 394 -1.09 2.87 24.20
C GLU A 394 -1.31 1.63 23.33
N HIS A 395 -1.93 1.77 22.15
CA HIS A 395 -2.03 0.67 21.19
C HIS A 395 -0.64 0.14 20.77
N ALA A 396 0.27 1.03 20.37
CA ALA A 396 1.64 0.67 19.99
C ALA A 396 2.39 -0.08 21.10
N LYS A 397 2.15 0.29 22.36
CA LYS A 397 2.69 -0.41 23.53
C LYS A 397 2.07 -1.81 23.70
N GLU A 398 0.76 -1.94 23.55
CA GLU A 398 0.03 -3.23 23.64
C GLU A 398 0.55 -4.24 22.61
N ILE A 399 0.87 -3.78 21.39
CA ILE A 399 1.38 -4.64 20.31
C ILE A 399 2.92 -4.75 20.28
N GLY A 400 3.62 -4.19 21.27
CA GLY A 400 5.06 -4.35 21.45
C GLY A 400 5.95 -3.54 20.50
N LEU A 401 5.44 -2.48 19.87
CA LEU A 401 6.25 -1.59 19.02
C LEU A 401 7.08 -0.60 19.83
N LEU A 402 6.70 -0.29 21.06
CA LEU A 402 7.35 0.72 21.88
C LEU A 402 8.64 0.17 22.51
N LYS A 403 9.78 0.51 21.89
CA LYS A 403 11.13 0.32 22.47
C LYS A 403 11.85 1.65 22.54
N THR A 404 12.10 2.12 23.75
CA THR A 404 12.66 3.44 24.02
C THR A 404 14.15 3.53 23.67
N LEU A 405 14.63 4.74 23.39
CA LEU A 405 16.06 5.04 23.26
C LEU A 405 16.81 4.73 24.56
N ALA A 406 16.16 4.81 25.71
CA ALA A 406 16.76 4.46 27.00
C ALA A 406 17.06 2.95 27.09
N GLU A 407 16.14 2.10 26.65
CA GLU A 407 16.33 0.65 26.56
C GLU A 407 17.42 0.30 25.53
N LYS A 408 17.32 0.88 24.33
CA LYS A 408 18.32 0.68 23.25
C LYS A 408 19.72 1.12 23.67
N ARG A 409 19.84 2.20 24.44
CA ARG A 409 21.13 2.65 25.00
C ARG A 409 21.70 1.65 26.02
N GLY A 410 20.86 0.90 26.71
CA GLY A 410 21.29 -0.20 27.58
C GLY A 410 21.92 -1.36 26.80
N GLU A 411 21.48 -1.58 25.56
CA GLU A 411 22.01 -2.60 24.64
C GLU A 411 23.25 -2.10 23.88
N ASN A 412 23.22 -0.85 23.41
CA ASN A 412 24.31 -0.21 22.68
C ASN A 412 24.60 1.21 23.23
N PRO A 413 25.69 1.42 24.00
CA PRO A 413 25.98 2.72 24.59
C PRO A 413 26.31 3.82 23.56
N ASN A 414 26.65 3.46 22.30
CA ASN A 414 26.88 4.45 21.24
C ASN A 414 25.63 5.25 20.87
N VAL A 415 24.43 4.79 21.28
CA VAL A 415 23.19 5.56 21.16
C VAL A 415 23.29 6.92 21.86
N ASP A 416 24.11 7.06 22.91
CA ASP A 416 24.29 8.35 23.56
C ASP A 416 24.97 9.39 22.64
N LEU A 417 25.78 8.95 21.67
CA LEU A 417 26.41 9.83 20.69
C LEU A 417 25.40 10.35 19.65
N LEU A 418 24.27 9.68 19.46
CA LEU A 418 23.23 10.02 18.48
C LEU A 418 22.28 11.11 18.99
N ILE A 419 21.89 11.05 20.26
CA ILE A 419 20.84 11.93 20.80
C ILE A 419 21.30 13.39 20.72
N GLY A 420 20.59 14.23 19.96
CA GLY A 420 20.97 15.63 19.73
C GLY A 420 22.16 15.83 18.78
N ALA A 421 22.58 14.80 18.04
CA ALA A 421 23.63 14.90 17.04
C ALA A 421 23.11 15.52 15.74
N VAL A 422 23.89 16.46 15.19
CA VAL A 422 23.67 16.98 13.83
C VAL A 422 24.02 15.87 12.84
N ASN A 423 23.15 15.61 11.86
CA ASN A 423 23.43 14.64 10.80
C ASN A 423 24.20 15.30 9.66
N VAL A 424 25.46 14.90 9.49
CA VAL A 424 26.37 15.50 8.52
C VAL A 424 26.62 14.55 7.35
N TRP A 425 26.17 14.96 6.18
CA TRP A 425 26.51 14.37 4.89
C TRP A 425 27.49 15.29 4.16
N CYS A 426 28.74 14.84 4.01
CA CYS A 426 29.79 15.64 3.38
C CYS A 426 30.74 14.75 2.57
N TRP A 427 31.06 15.20 1.36
CA TRP A 427 31.90 14.50 0.39
C TRP A 427 33.31 15.11 0.26
N LEU A 428 33.69 16.03 1.16
CA LEU A 428 35.03 16.61 1.21
C LEU A 428 36.06 15.60 1.76
N PRO A 429 37.34 15.69 1.36
CA PRO A 429 38.32 14.62 1.61
C PRO A 429 38.88 14.54 3.04
N ASP A 430 38.65 15.56 3.89
CA ASP A 430 39.21 15.63 5.25
C ASP A 430 38.12 15.73 6.33
N PRO A 431 37.45 14.61 6.68
CA PRO A 431 36.38 14.59 7.67
C PRO A 431 36.87 14.94 9.08
N VAL A 432 38.12 14.63 9.41
CA VAL A 432 38.67 14.81 10.76
C VAL A 432 38.85 16.30 11.07
N SER A 433 39.49 17.06 10.18
CA SER A 433 39.64 18.50 10.37
C SER A 433 38.30 19.22 10.41
N LEU A 434 37.36 18.83 9.55
CA LEU A 434 36.00 19.38 9.56
C LEU A 434 35.26 19.13 10.87
N CYS A 435 35.33 17.90 11.41
CA CYS A 435 34.71 17.60 12.71
C CYS A 435 35.36 18.38 13.85
N ARG A 436 36.70 18.54 13.85
CA ARG A 436 37.41 19.38 14.83
C ARG A 436 36.97 20.85 14.74
N GLU A 437 36.81 21.37 13.53
CA GLU A 437 36.31 22.73 13.31
C GLU A 437 34.88 22.88 13.83
N MET A 438 33.97 21.98 13.45
CA MET A 438 32.59 21.97 13.95
C MET A 438 32.53 21.95 15.49
N GLN A 439 33.35 21.11 16.13
CA GLN A 439 33.46 21.06 17.59
C GLN A 439 34.00 22.37 18.19
N SER A 440 34.99 23.00 17.53
CA SER A 440 35.53 24.30 17.96
C SER A 440 34.49 25.43 17.88
N LEU A 441 33.51 25.29 16.98
CA LEU A 441 32.38 26.21 16.82
C LEU A 441 31.19 25.87 17.73
N GLY A 442 31.29 24.80 18.54
CA GLY A 442 30.29 24.43 19.54
C GLY A 442 29.40 23.25 19.18
N ILE A 443 29.53 22.65 17.98
CA ILE A 443 28.79 21.44 17.60
C ILE A 443 29.46 20.22 18.24
N ARG A 444 28.95 19.79 19.40
CA ARG A 444 29.58 18.73 20.21
C ARG A 444 29.17 17.31 19.83
N ARG A 445 27.96 17.12 19.30
CA ARG A 445 27.43 15.81 18.90
C ARG A 445 27.23 15.78 17.40
N ILE A 446 27.91 14.84 16.74
CA ILE A 446 27.97 14.75 15.28
C ILE A 446 27.72 13.30 14.88
N LEU A 447 26.74 13.10 14.01
CA LEU A 447 26.57 11.88 13.24
C LEU A 447 27.21 12.12 11.87
N TRP A 448 28.34 11.47 11.62
CA TRP A 448 29.04 11.56 10.35
C TRP A 448 28.55 10.44 9.41
N SER A 449 27.72 10.79 8.43
CA SER A 449 26.98 9.81 7.60
C SER A 449 27.70 9.37 6.32
N HIS A 450 28.93 9.83 6.09
CA HIS A 450 29.71 9.51 4.90
C HIS A 450 30.86 8.53 5.19
N ARG A 451 31.21 7.72 4.19
CA ARG A 451 32.36 6.79 4.25
C ARG A 451 33.65 7.52 4.63
N SER A 452 34.53 6.83 5.34
CA SER A 452 35.88 7.32 5.68
C SER A 452 36.86 6.17 5.71
N THR A 453 38.16 6.48 5.59
CA THR A 453 39.21 5.45 5.68
C THR A 453 39.31 4.89 7.10
N PRO A 454 39.91 3.69 7.30
CA PRO A 454 40.11 3.12 8.63
C PRO A 454 40.78 4.06 9.63
N ASP A 455 41.81 4.80 9.20
CA ASP A 455 42.55 5.72 10.08
C ASP A 455 41.69 6.94 10.45
N GLN A 456 40.98 7.52 9.48
CA GLN A 456 40.04 8.61 9.72
C GLN A 456 38.93 8.20 10.69
N LEU A 457 38.38 6.98 10.54
CA LEU A 457 37.33 6.48 11.44
C LEU A 457 37.81 6.34 12.88
N ARG A 458 39.06 5.88 13.10
CA ARG A 458 39.64 5.82 14.45
C ARG A 458 39.77 7.21 15.05
N GLU A 459 40.32 8.18 14.30
CA GLU A 459 40.43 9.56 14.78
C GLU A 459 39.06 10.20 15.08
N LEU A 460 38.07 10.01 14.21
CA LEU A 460 36.70 10.50 14.44
C LEU A 460 36.08 9.86 15.68
N ASN A 461 36.25 8.56 15.86
CA ASN A 461 35.77 7.84 17.04
C ASN A 461 36.41 8.33 18.34
N ASP A 462 37.70 8.67 18.31
CA ASP A 462 38.44 9.25 19.45
C ASP A 462 37.96 10.68 19.77
N LEU A 463 37.49 11.42 18.76
CA LEU A 463 36.83 12.73 18.93
C LEU A 463 35.39 12.62 19.46
N GLY A 464 34.86 11.41 19.67
CA GLY A 464 33.48 11.19 20.10
C GLY A 464 32.44 11.40 19.00
N VAL A 465 32.83 11.36 17.73
CA VAL A 465 31.90 11.40 16.59
C VAL A 465 31.23 10.03 16.41
N LEU A 466 29.94 10.03 16.11
CA LEU A 466 29.22 8.82 15.70
C LEU A 466 29.49 8.56 14.21
N THR A 467 30.41 7.64 13.92
CA THR A 467 30.82 7.32 12.55
C THR A 467 29.87 6.34 11.88
N SER A 468 29.30 6.76 10.74
CA SER A 468 28.36 5.99 9.94
C SER A 468 28.79 5.96 8.48
N ARG A 469 28.04 5.20 7.67
CA ARG A 469 28.06 5.27 6.21
C ARG A 469 26.72 4.85 5.64
N TYR A 470 26.43 5.32 4.43
CA TYR A 470 25.36 4.82 3.57
C TYR A 470 25.54 3.35 3.23
N ASP A 471 24.45 2.59 3.19
CA ASP A 471 24.38 1.22 2.70
C ASP A 471 22.98 0.94 2.13
N ILE A 472 22.87 0.01 1.18
CA ILE A 472 21.59 -0.34 0.55
C ILE A 472 21.53 -1.83 0.22
N TYR A 473 20.36 -2.42 0.43
CA TYR A 473 20.07 -3.82 0.10
C TYR A 473 18.83 -3.95 -0.79
N GLN A 474 18.20 -2.85 -1.21
CA GLN A 474 17.05 -2.90 -2.10
C GLN A 474 17.47 -2.87 -3.56
N ASP A 475 18.31 -1.92 -3.97
CA ASP A 475 18.60 -1.70 -5.37
C ASP A 475 19.81 -2.52 -5.83
N THR A 476 19.62 -3.23 -6.95
CA THR A 476 20.68 -3.96 -7.65
C THR A 476 20.63 -3.65 -9.14
N MET A 477 21.76 -3.34 -9.75
CA MET A 477 21.83 -2.96 -11.16
C MET A 477 22.28 -4.15 -12.01
N ASP A 478 21.64 -4.35 -13.16
CA ASP A 478 22.09 -5.31 -14.16
C ASP A 478 23.56 -5.04 -14.55
N PRO A 479 24.48 -6.00 -14.32
CA PRO A 479 25.88 -5.86 -14.70
C PRO A 479 26.08 -5.51 -16.18
N ALA A 480 25.16 -5.92 -17.07
CA ALA A 480 25.19 -5.59 -18.49
C ALA A 480 25.07 -4.07 -18.76
N ASN A 481 24.55 -3.30 -17.81
CA ASN A 481 24.45 -1.85 -17.92
C ASN A 481 25.70 -1.11 -17.42
N PHE A 482 26.62 -1.74 -16.69
CA PHE A 482 27.80 -1.06 -16.12
C PHE A 482 28.62 -0.23 -17.11
N PRO A 483 28.91 -0.70 -18.34
CA PRO A 483 29.66 0.11 -19.31
C PRO A 483 28.96 1.44 -19.67
N LYS A 484 27.62 1.46 -19.57
CA LYS A 484 26.76 2.58 -19.95
C LYS A 484 26.64 3.63 -18.83
N LEU A 485 27.02 3.30 -17.60
CA LEU A 485 26.88 4.17 -16.43
C LEU A 485 28.12 5.05 -16.22
N TRP A 486 27.92 6.21 -15.60
CA TRP A 486 29.00 7.11 -15.18
C TRP A 486 29.84 6.54 -14.04
N GLY A 487 29.23 5.72 -13.18
CA GLY A 487 29.88 4.99 -12.11
C GLY A 487 29.01 3.82 -11.66
N VAL A 488 29.64 2.82 -11.04
CA VAL A 488 28.95 1.69 -10.40
C VAL A 488 28.89 1.98 -8.91
N HIS A 489 27.69 1.97 -8.33
CA HIS A 489 27.56 2.20 -6.90
C HIS A 489 28.13 1.00 -6.13
N PRO A 490 29.12 1.20 -5.23
CA PRO A 490 29.80 0.09 -4.56
C PRO A 490 28.91 -0.71 -3.62
N ASP A 491 27.74 -0.17 -3.25
CA ASP A 491 26.77 -0.85 -2.37
C ASP A 491 25.66 -1.63 -3.06
N TRP A 492 25.60 -1.63 -4.40
CA TRP A 492 24.65 -2.50 -5.07
C TRP A 492 25.03 -3.96 -4.83
N THR A 493 24.06 -4.77 -4.38
CA THR A 493 24.13 -6.23 -4.28
C THR A 493 24.08 -6.85 -5.67
N THR A 494 25.14 -6.59 -6.44
CA THR A 494 25.24 -6.89 -7.88
C THR A 494 25.13 -8.38 -8.15
N GLU A 495 25.70 -9.20 -7.28
CA GLU A 495 25.68 -10.66 -7.35
C GLU A 495 24.27 -11.27 -7.19
N ALA A 496 23.28 -10.47 -6.78
CA ALA A 496 21.88 -10.88 -6.70
C ALA A 496 21.19 -10.91 -8.07
N TRP A 497 21.80 -10.30 -9.09
CA TRP A 497 21.23 -10.22 -10.43
C TRP A 497 21.43 -11.52 -11.22
N PRO A 498 20.38 -12.10 -11.84
CA PRO A 498 18.95 -11.80 -11.68
C PRO A 498 18.24 -12.70 -10.64
N ALA A 499 18.94 -13.67 -10.04
CA ALA A 499 18.32 -14.79 -9.31
C ALA A 499 17.50 -14.38 -8.07
N ASP A 500 17.90 -13.31 -7.38
CA ASP A 500 17.29 -12.89 -6.11
C ASP A 500 16.41 -11.64 -6.27
N LEU A 501 16.09 -11.26 -7.51
CA LEU A 501 15.19 -10.14 -7.79
C LEU A 501 13.76 -10.46 -7.38
N MET A 502 13.09 -9.47 -6.81
CA MET A 502 11.67 -9.51 -6.55
C MET A 502 10.87 -9.53 -7.86
N LEU A 503 10.06 -10.57 -8.07
CA LEU A 503 9.15 -10.64 -9.21
C LEU A 503 7.75 -10.17 -8.84
N GLY A 504 7.14 -9.36 -9.71
CA GLY A 504 5.73 -9.02 -9.65
C GLY A 504 4.84 -10.20 -10.07
N PRO A 505 3.50 -10.07 -9.94
CA PRO A 505 2.54 -11.13 -10.33
C PRO A 505 2.71 -11.57 -11.79
N ASN A 506 3.24 -10.68 -12.61
CA ASN A 506 3.45 -10.86 -14.04
C ASN A 506 4.80 -11.58 -14.36
N GLY A 507 5.54 -12.02 -13.35
CA GLY A 507 6.84 -12.66 -13.53
C GLY A 507 7.97 -11.72 -13.95
N ASP A 508 7.70 -10.44 -14.19
CA ASP A 508 8.77 -9.46 -14.40
C ASP A 508 9.39 -9.08 -13.05
N TRP A 509 10.69 -8.80 -13.07
CA TRP A 509 11.36 -8.22 -11.92
C TRP A 509 10.86 -6.79 -11.63
N THR A 510 10.86 -6.41 -10.35
CA THR A 510 10.37 -5.11 -9.88
C THR A 510 11.42 -4.02 -10.10
N ARG A 511 11.01 -2.89 -10.70
CA ARG A 511 11.91 -1.79 -11.05
C ARG A 511 12.06 -0.85 -9.85
N GLY A 512 13.30 -0.64 -9.41
CA GLY A 512 13.69 0.24 -8.32
C GLY A 512 14.25 1.58 -8.82
N TRP A 513 15.26 2.09 -8.12
CA TRP A 513 15.91 3.36 -8.45
C TRP A 513 16.41 3.41 -9.89
N ARG A 514 16.33 4.57 -10.54
CA ARG A 514 16.81 4.77 -11.92
C ARG A 514 18.09 5.58 -11.95
N VAL A 515 19.04 5.16 -12.78
CA VAL A 515 20.33 5.80 -12.99
C VAL A 515 20.41 6.31 -14.44
N LYS A 516 20.84 7.56 -14.63
CA LYS A 516 21.03 8.14 -15.95
C LYS A 516 22.37 7.69 -16.53
N GLY A 517 22.34 7.07 -17.71
CA GLY A 517 23.52 6.62 -18.44
C GLY A 517 24.25 7.75 -19.17
N LYS A 518 25.42 7.42 -19.70
CA LYS A 518 26.24 8.29 -20.57
C LYS A 518 25.54 8.64 -21.90
N ASP A 519 24.62 7.80 -22.32
CA ASP A 519 23.78 7.93 -23.50
C ASP A 519 22.50 8.76 -23.26
N GLY A 520 22.32 9.29 -22.05
CA GLY A 520 21.14 10.05 -21.65
C GLY A 520 19.91 9.19 -21.34
N GLN A 521 19.99 7.86 -21.51
CA GLN A 521 18.90 6.94 -21.16
C GLN A 521 18.86 6.67 -19.66
N TRP A 522 17.70 6.23 -19.18
CA TRP A 522 17.49 5.90 -17.78
C TRP A 522 17.41 4.39 -17.59
N TYR A 523 18.33 3.86 -16.79
CA TYR A 523 18.45 2.44 -16.48
C TYR A 523 17.87 2.17 -15.09
N PRO A 524 16.80 1.37 -14.96
CA PRO A 524 16.28 0.94 -13.67
C PRO A 524 17.17 -0.13 -13.03
N CYS A 525 17.45 0.02 -11.74
CA CYS A 525 17.84 -1.08 -10.86
C CYS A 525 16.67 -2.06 -10.73
N GLY A 526 16.98 -3.34 -10.53
CA GLY A 526 16.05 -4.30 -9.96
C GLY A 526 15.95 -4.14 -8.45
N VAL A 527 14.80 -4.50 -7.90
CA VAL A 527 14.57 -4.59 -6.46
C VAL A 527 14.94 -6.00 -6.00
N LEU A 528 15.87 -6.11 -5.05
CA LEU A 528 16.19 -7.33 -4.33
C LEU A 528 14.98 -7.80 -3.52
N CYS A 529 14.70 -9.11 -3.52
CA CYS A 529 13.69 -9.68 -2.64
C CYS A 529 14.12 -9.50 -1.17
N ASP A 530 13.28 -8.87 -0.33
CA ASP A 530 13.64 -8.56 1.06
C ASP A 530 14.07 -9.81 1.86
N ARG A 531 13.47 -10.97 1.55
CA ARG A 531 13.84 -12.27 2.11
C ARG A 531 15.31 -12.65 1.92
N GLN A 532 15.94 -12.16 0.87
CA GLN A 532 17.34 -12.46 0.54
C GLN A 532 18.32 -11.41 1.12
N ALA A 533 17.83 -10.22 1.47
CA ALA A 533 18.67 -9.08 1.84
C ALA A 533 19.60 -9.36 3.03
N VAL A 534 19.14 -10.10 4.03
CA VAL A 534 19.89 -10.36 5.28
C VAL A 534 21.17 -11.16 5.01
N GLU A 535 21.14 -12.14 4.10
CA GLU A 535 22.32 -12.95 3.76
C GLU A 535 23.38 -12.15 3.00
N TYR A 536 22.97 -11.16 2.20
CA TYR A 536 23.90 -10.19 1.63
C TYR A 536 24.53 -9.31 2.71
N ALA A 537 23.74 -8.91 3.70
CA ALA A 537 24.24 -8.12 4.83
C ALA A 537 25.28 -8.89 5.66
N ARG A 538 25.00 -10.16 5.96
CA ARG A 538 25.91 -11.07 6.68
C ARG A 538 27.25 -11.25 5.98
N ARG A 539 27.27 -11.27 4.65
CA ARG A 539 28.51 -11.42 3.87
C ARG A 539 29.32 -10.12 3.75
N ARG A 540 28.66 -8.96 3.80
CA ARG A 540 29.30 -7.65 3.57
C ARG A 540 29.73 -6.96 4.86
N THR A 541 28.85 -6.87 5.85
CA THR A 541 29.02 -5.95 6.98
C THR A 541 30.09 -6.42 7.97
N PRO A 542 30.06 -7.66 8.49
CA PRO A 542 31.07 -8.09 9.47
C PRO A 542 32.52 -8.01 8.95
N PRO A 543 32.85 -8.47 7.72
CA PRO A 543 34.22 -8.34 7.20
C PRO A 543 34.67 -6.87 7.04
N GLU A 544 33.77 -5.95 6.71
CA GLU A 544 34.12 -4.52 6.67
C GLU A 544 34.48 -3.99 8.05
N LEU A 545 33.71 -4.36 9.08
CA LEU A 545 33.89 -3.90 10.46
C LEU A 545 35.20 -4.37 11.09
N GLU A 546 35.82 -5.44 10.59
CA GLU A 546 37.16 -5.88 11.03
C GLU A 546 38.24 -4.82 10.76
N THR A 547 38.04 -3.97 9.74
CA THR A 547 39.01 -2.96 9.32
C THR A 547 38.50 -1.53 9.47
N HIS A 548 37.20 -1.32 9.33
CA HIS A 548 36.56 0.00 9.40
C HIS A 548 35.69 0.07 10.66
N PRO A 549 36.15 0.74 11.74
CA PRO A 549 35.48 0.73 13.03
C PRO A 549 34.28 1.68 13.05
N TYR A 550 33.32 1.50 12.14
CA TYR A 550 32.06 2.23 12.17
C TYR A 550 31.30 1.91 13.46
N ARG A 551 30.66 2.94 14.05
CA ARG A 551 29.76 2.79 15.20
C ARG A 551 28.28 2.83 14.79
N CYS A 552 28.01 3.20 13.54
CA CYS A 552 26.68 3.42 13.01
C CYS A 552 26.57 2.92 11.56
N ARG A 553 25.34 2.67 11.11
CA ARG A 553 25.03 2.30 9.73
C ARG A 553 23.68 2.85 9.30
N PHE A 554 23.66 3.51 8.15
CA PHE A 554 22.44 3.96 7.50
C PHE A 554 22.02 2.94 6.43
N ILE A 555 20.83 2.35 6.58
CA ILE A 555 20.27 1.38 5.62
C ILE A 555 19.19 2.07 4.80
N ASP A 556 19.53 2.43 3.57
CA ASP A 556 18.67 3.22 2.70
C ASP A 556 17.39 2.46 2.30
N THR A 557 16.32 3.21 2.01
CA THR A 557 15.00 2.77 1.53
C THR A 557 14.22 1.77 2.38
N THR A 558 14.84 1.14 3.39
CA THR A 558 14.27 -0.03 4.09
C THR A 558 12.99 0.31 4.84
N THR A 559 12.90 1.51 5.41
CA THR A 559 11.68 1.99 6.06
C THR A 559 10.86 2.97 5.21
N ALA A 560 11.42 3.50 4.12
CA ALA A 560 10.74 4.43 3.23
C ALA A 560 9.89 3.70 2.18
N SER A 561 10.46 2.69 1.52
CA SER A 561 9.80 2.02 0.41
C SER A 561 8.67 1.10 0.88
N PRO A 562 7.63 0.88 0.04
CA PRO A 562 6.55 -0.02 0.41
C PRO A 562 7.05 -1.45 0.58
N TRP A 563 6.43 -2.19 1.49
CA TRP A 563 6.51 -3.64 1.51
C TRP A 563 5.84 -4.17 0.25
N ARG A 564 6.46 -5.19 -0.33
CA ARG A 564 6.06 -5.70 -1.64
C ARG A 564 5.94 -7.21 -1.60
N GLU A 565 5.07 -7.72 -2.46
CA GLU A 565 4.97 -9.15 -2.69
C GLU A 565 6.06 -9.60 -3.67
N CYS A 566 6.56 -10.82 -3.48
CA CYS A 566 7.41 -11.51 -4.44
C CYS A 566 6.68 -12.75 -4.98
N TYR A 567 6.67 -12.91 -6.29
CA TYR A 567 6.10 -14.06 -7.00
C TYR A 567 7.17 -14.98 -7.59
N HIS A 568 8.44 -14.78 -7.22
CA HIS A 568 9.49 -15.70 -7.61
C HIS A 568 9.23 -17.09 -7.02
N PRO A 569 9.32 -18.19 -7.81
CA PRO A 569 9.02 -19.54 -7.32
C PRO A 569 9.88 -20.01 -6.14
N GLU A 570 11.13 -19.56 -6.06
CA GLU A 570 12.08 -20.01 -5.03
C GLU A 570 12.04 -19.16 -3.74
N HIS A 571 11.60 -17.91 -3.84
CA HIS A 571 11.53 -16.98 -2.70
C HIS A 571 10.23 -16.16 -2.74
N PRO A 572 9.06 -16.80 -2.81
CA PRO A 572 7.79 -16.09 -2.79
C PRO A 572 7.59 -15.42 -1.43
N MET A 573 6.89 -14.28 -1.45
CA MET A 573 6.74 -13.44 -0.27
C MET A 573 5.45 -12.60 -0.36
N THR A 574 4.80 -12.40 0.78
CA THR A 574 3.69 -11.46 1.02
C THR A 574 4.20 -10.11 1.53
N ARG A 575 3.35 -9.08 1.64
CA ARG A 575 3.74 -7.80 2.28
C ARG A 575 4.12 -7.97 3.75
N SER A 576 3.41 -8.82 4.49
CA SER A 576 3.73 -9.14 5.89
C SER A 576 5.10 -9.80 6.06
N GLU A 577 5.47 -10.69 5.14
CA GLU A 577 6.81 -11.28 5.13
C GLU A 577 7.87 -10.27 4.69
N SER A 578 7.57 -9.39 3.71
CA SER A 578 8.46 -8.28 3.32
C SER A 578 8.76 -7.36 4.50
N ARG A 579 7.73 -6.96 5.26
CA ARG A 579 7.87 -6.24 6.54
C ARG A 579 8.82 -6.99 7.47
N HIS A 580 8.57 -8.28 7.72
CA HIS A 580 9.38 -9.09 8.61
C HIS A 580 10.86 -9.09 8.20
N TRP A 581 11.17 -9.34 6.93
CA TRP A 581 12.55 -9.41 6.47
C TRP A 581 13.26 -8.06 6.44
N LYS A 582 12.55 -6.97 6.15
CA LYS A 582 13.07 -5.61 6.31
C LYS A 582 13.41 -5.31 7.77
N MET A 583 12.57 -5.72 8.72
CA MET A 583 12.85 -5.54 10.14
C MET A 583 14.01 -6.44 10.60
N GLU A 584 14.09 -7.66 10.09
CA GLU A 584 15.21 -8.58 10.36
C GLU A 584 16.55 -8.02 9.86
N LEU A 585 16.56 -7.34 8.71
CA LEU A 585 17.76 -6.63 8.24
C LEU A 585 18.20 -5.54 9.23
N LEU A 586 17.26 -4.74 9.75
CA LEU A 586 17.56 -3.70 10.74
C LEU A 586 18.01 -4.30 12.07
N ARG A 587 17.33 -5.36 12.53
CA ARG A 587 17.70 -6.12 13.73
C ARG A 587 19.11 -6.69 13.62
N PHE A 588 19.46 -7.30 12.49
CA PHE A 588 20.81 -7.79 12.21
C PHE A 588 21.87 -6.68 12.34
N MET A 589 21.62 -5.52 11.75
CA MET A 589 22.54 -4.38 11.83
C MET A 589 22.71 -3.85 13.26
N GLY A 590 21.61 -3.75 14.00
CA GLY A 590 21.63 -3.20 15.35
C GLY A 590 22.19 -4.19 16.38
N GLU A 591 21.62 -5.39 16.44
CA GLU A 591 21.86 -6.36 17.50
C GLU A 591 23.07 -7.26 17.22
N GLU A 592 23.22 -7.74 15.98
CA GLU A 592 24.30 -8.68 15.66
C GLU A 592 25.60 -7.99 15.23
N CYS A 593 25.50 -6.86 14.52
CA CYS A 593 26.68 -6.04 14.20
C CYS A 593 27.01 -5.00 15.28
N GLY A 594 26.14 -4.78 16.27
CA GLY A 594 26.39 -3.84 17.38
C GLY A 594 26.42 -2.37 16.96
N LEU A 595 25.74 -2.01 15.85
CA LEU A 595 25.78 -0.66 15.29
C LEU A 595 24.58 0.17 15.75
N VAL A 596 24.77 1.48 15.87
CA VAL A 596 23.64 2.41 15.84
C VAL A 596 23.07 2.36 14.42
N THR A 597 21.90 1.77 14.26
CA THR A 597 21.23 1.66 12.95
C THR A 597 20.26 2.80 12.71
N GLY A 598 20.22 3.33 11.49
CA GLY A 598 19.15 4.19 11.00
C GLY A 598 18.72 3.84 9.58
N SER A 599 17.60 4.40 9.14
CA SER A 599 17.03 4.14 7.81
C SER A 599 16.29 5.36 7.26
N GLU A 600 16.03 5.36 5.95
CA GLU A 600 15.39 6.45 5.23
C GLU A 600 13.92 6.61 5.64
N THR A 601 13.50 7.87 5.81
CA THR A 601 12.14 8.31 6.09
C THR A 601 11.59 7.73 7.39
N GLY A 602 10.90 6.59 7.36
CA GLY A 602 10.55 5.84 8.56
C GLY A 602 9.11 5.34 8.64
N HIS A 603 8.95 4.29 9.43
CA HIS A 603 7.71 3.57 9.65
C HIS A 603 7.73 2.89 11.02
N GLU A 604 6.61 2.86 11.72
CA GLU A 604 6.53 2.39 13.11
C GLU A 604 7.00 0.94 13.33
N ALA A 605 6.82 0.07 12.34
CA ALA A 605 7.27 -1.32 12.38
C ALA A 605 8.77 -1.44 12.71
N ALA A 606 9.56 -0.42 12.36
CA ALA A 606 10.99 -0.37 12.61
C ALA A 606 11.38 0.20 13.97
N VAL A 607 10.44 0.76 14.73
CA VAL A 607 10.73 1.38 16.04
C VAL A 607 11.52 0.45 16.96
N PRO A 608 11.24 -0.86 17.07
CA PRO A 608 12.06 -1.74 17.90
C PRO A 608 13.49 -1.99 17.39
N TYR A 609 13.77 -1.78 16.11
CA TYR A 609 14.92 -2.34 15.41
C TYR A 609 15.95 -1.32 14.92
N LEU A 610 15.71 -0.02 15.14
CA LEU A 610 16.66 1.05 14.80
C LEU A 610 16.61 2.23 15.78
N HIS A 611 17.47 3.22 15.58
CA HIS A 611 17.70 4.31 16.52
C HIS A 611 17.37 5.69 15.95
N TYR A 612 17.49 5.88 14.63
CA TYR A 612 17.14 7.13 13.98
C TYR A 612 16.54 6.94 12.59
N PHE A 613 15.83 7.98 12.15
CA PHE A 613 15.31 8.14 10.82
C PHE A 613 15.89 9.37 10.15
N GLU A 614 16.48 9.19 8.98
CA GLU A 614 16.89 10.27 8.10
C GLU A 614 15.71 10.61 7.19
N GLY A 615 15.06 11.76 7.38
CA GLY A 615 13.94 12.19 6.54
C GLY A 615 12.53 12.07 7.12
N MET A 616 12.35 11.61 8.36
CA MET A 616 11.03 11.57 9.03
C MET A 616 10.41 12.97 9.13
N LEU A 617 11.21 14.01 9.36
CA LEU A 617 10.73 15.40 9.43
C LEU A 617 10.32 15.96 8.06
N SER A 618 10.74 15.33 6.97
CA SER A 618 10.46 15.78 5.62
C SER A 618 9.32 14.98 5.00
N LEU A 619 8.12 15.57 4.94
CA LEU A 619 6.93 14.92 4.39
C LEU A 619 7.13 14.61 2.90
N GLY A 620 7.16 13.33 2.53
CA GLY A 620 7.48 12.83 1.19
C GLY A 620 6.79 13.57 0.04
N PRO A 621 5.45 13.76 0.08
CA PRO A 621 4.71 14.46 -0.97
C PRO A 621 5.06 15.94 -1.14
N TYR A 622 5.71 16.56 -0.16
CA TYR A 622 5.96 18.00 -0.08
C TYR A 622 7.44 18.36 0.03
N ARG A 623 8.34 17.40 -0.21
CA ARG A 623 9.78 17.64 -0.34
C ARG A 623 10.05 18.52 -1.56
N VAL A 624 11.21 19.18 -1.57
CA VAL A 624 11.74 19.84 -2.78
C VAL A 624 11.74 18.86 -3.97
N PRO A 625 11.37 19.32 -5.19
CA PRO A 625 11.45 18.48 -6.38
C PRO A 625 12.85 17.85 -6.54
N ASP A 626 12.87 16.56 -6.88
CA ASP A 626 14.12 15.79 -7.06
C ASP A 626 15.06 15.76 -5.83
N ALA A 627 14.52 15.91 -4.61
CA ALA A 627 15.30 15.90 -3.36
C ALA A 627 16.30 14.74 -3.26
N GLY A 628 15.95 13.53 -3.70
CA GLY A 628 16.86 12.36 -3.65
C GLY A 628 17.96 12.34 -4.72
N ARG A 629 18.04 13.34 -5.61
CA ARG A 629 19.02 13.40 -6.72
C ARG A 629 19.88 14.65 -6.67
N ALA A 630 19.27 15.79 -6.40
CA ALA A 630 19.92 17.10 -6.44
C ALA A 630 20.45 17.51 -5.05
N MET A 631 21.08 16.61 -4.30
CA MET A 631 21.39 16.81 -2.87
C MET A 631 22.26 18.05 -2.57
N LEU A 632 23.15 18.43 -3.51
CA LEU A 632 24.10 19.53 -3.34
C LEU A 632 23.61 20.88 -3.87
N ASP A 633 22.55 20.89 -4.68
CA ASP A 633 22.08 22.11 -5.35
C ASP A 633 21.33 22.99 -4.35
N VAL A 634 21.77 24.22 -4.08
CA VAL A 634 20.99 25.15 -3.24
C VAL A 634 19.75 25.62 -4.00
N VAL A 635 18.61 25.71 -3.32
CA VAL A 635 17.34 26.22 -3.85
C VAL A 635 17.05 27.58 -3.23
N ASP A 636 17.26 28.63 -4.02
CA ASP A 636 17.03 30.01 -3.59
C ASP A 636 15.54 30.38 -3.62
N GLU A 637 14.83 29.97 -4.67
CA GLU A 637 13.39 30.19 -4.82
C GLU A 637 12.60 29.06 -4.15
N VAL A 638 12.00 29.36 -3.00
CA VAL A 638 11.24 28.39 -2.22
C VAL A 638 9.97 27.96 -2.98
N PRO A 639 9.80 26.66 -3.31
CA PRO A 639 8.57 26.19 -3.94
C PRO A 639 7.36 26.38 -3.02
N GLU A 640 6.22 26.83 -3.57
CA GLU A 640 5.01 27.13 -2.78
C GLU A 640 4.55 25.92 -1.94
N GLY A 641 4.56 24.72 -2.50
CA GLY A 641 4.19 23.50 -1.78
C GLY A 641 5.09 23.22 -0.57
N VAL A 642 6.38 23.53 -0.66
CA VAL A 642 7.34 23.38 0.46
C VAL A 642 7.05 24.43 1.54
N ALA A 643 6.83 25.69 1.16
CA ALA A 643 6.48 26.74 2.11
C ALA A 643 5.13 26.47 2.81
N LYS A 644 4.14 25.94 2.08
CA LYS A 644 2.77 25.70 2.54
C LYS A 644 2.66 24.44 3.40
N PHE A 645 3.17 23.29 2.94
CA PHE A 645 2.94 22.00 3.59
C PHE A 645 4.14 21.48 4.36
N GLN A 646 5.36 21.69 3.85
CA GLN A 646 6.56 21.19 4.52
C GLN A 646 6.94 22.01 5.75
N THR A 647 6.82 23.34 5.68
CA THR A 647 7.21 24.25 6.78
C THR A 647 6.07 25.18 7.22
N GLY A 648 4.85 24.96 6.72
CA GLY A 648 3.68 25.71 7.14
C GLY A 648 3.13 25.21 8.47
N HIS A 649 3.33 26.00 9.52
CA HIS A 649 2.93 25.69 10.90
C HIS A 649 1.41 25.42 11.06
N PHE A 650 0.58 25.94 10.14
CA PHE A 650 -0.86 25.64 10.15
C PHE A 650 -1.16 24.18 9.78
N TYR A 651 -0.37 23.58 8.89
CA TYR A 651 -0.57 22.20 8.42
C TYR A 651 0.26 21.19 9.23
N ARG A 652 1.45 21.56 9.70
CA ARG A 652 2.39 20.64 10.35
C ARG A 652 1.91 20.26 11.76
N LEU A 653 1.91 18.96 12.05
CA LEU A 653 1.64 18.42 13.40
C LEU A 653 2.76 17.46 13.82
N PRO A 654 3.20 17.46 15.09
CA PRO A 654 4.23 16.53 15.59
C PRO A 654 3.64 15.16 15.95
N LEU A 655 2.95 14.51 15.01
CA LEU A 655 2.19 13.29 15.32
C LEU A 655 3.13 12.15 15.68
N TRP A 656 4.24 12.01 14.96
CA TRP A 656 5.27 11.03 15.23
C TRP A 656 5.89 11.26 16.61
N GLU A 657 6.35 12.47 16.90
CA GLU A 657 6.97 12.79 18.19
C GLU A 657 6.00 12.59 19.37
N LEU A 658 4.72 12.93 19.22
CA LEU A 658 3.73 12.70 20.28
C LEU A 658 3.55 11.21 20.66
N VAL A 659 3.87 10.29 19.73
CA VAL A 659 3.77 8.84 19.88
C VAL A 659 5.13 8.20 20.19
N TYR A 660 6.22 8.60 19.55
CA TYR A 660 7.50 7.87 19.50
C TYR A 660 8.75 8.72 19.78
N HIS A 661 8.62 9.95 20.30
CA HIS A 661 9.76 10.85 20.59
C HIS A 661 10.87 10.21 21.43
N ASP A 662 10.49 9.43 22.43
CA ASP A 662 11.41 8.72 23.32
C ASP A 662 11.93 7.40 22.73
N CYS A 663 11.58 7.05 21.50
CA CYS A 663 11.86 5.76 20.88
C CYS A 663 12.84 5.86 19.70
N VAL A 664 12.72 6.86 18.82
CA VAL A 664 13.56 6.99 17.61
C VAL A 664 13.84 8.47 17.34
N VAL A 665 15.08 8.81 17.02
CA VAL A 665 15.46 10.18 16.64
C VAL A 665 15.03 10.47 15.20
N ALA A 666 14.16 11.46 14.99
CA ALA A 666 13.77 11.93 13.66
C ALA A 666 14.68 13.06 13.15
N GLN A 667 15.02 13.04 11.86
CA GLN A 667 15.84 14.06 11.20
C GLN A 667 15.21 14.52 9.88
N TRP A 668 15.67 15.67 9.37
CA TRP A 668 15.34 16.15 8.03
C TRP A 668 15.94 15.26 6.95
N TYR A 669 15.34 15.30 5.76
CA TYR A 669 15.84 14.54 4.62
C TYR A 669 17.06 15.24 4.03
N TRP A 670 18.10 14.51 3.67
CA TRP A 670 19.36 14.95 3.05
C TRP A 670 19.19 15.68 1.73
N GLY A 671 17.99 15.62 1.13
CA GLY A 671 17.59 16.37 -0.05
C GLY A 671 16.64 17.55 0.22
N ASP A 672 16.24 17.73 1.48
CA ASP A 672 15.23 18.69 1.95
C ASP A 672 15.53 19.15 3.40
N TYR A 673 16.73 19.70 3.60
CA TYR A 673 17.31 20.10 4.89
C TYR A 673 17.75 21.57 4.89
N ASN A 674 18.17 22.10 6.03
CA ASN A 674 18.49 23.52 6.23
C ASN A 674 19.38 24.14 5.12
N ASN A 675 20.52 23.54 4.76
CA ASN A 675 21.42 24.14 3.76
C ASN A 675 20.86 24.10 2.33
N LYS A 676 19.90 23.20 2.05
CA LYS A 676 19.24 23.09 0.75
C LYS A 676 18.35 24.32 0.47
N LEU A 677 17.71 24.85 1.50
CA LEU A 677 16.76 25.97 1.43
C LEU A 677 17.06 26.99 2.55
N PRO A 678 18.12 27.80 2.43
CA PRO A 678 18.49 28.75 3.48
C PRO A 678 17.36 29.75 3.81
N ALA A 679 16.51 30.10 2.84
CA ALA A 679 15.36 30.97 3.05
C ALA A 679 14.30 30.42 4.03
N LEU A 680 14.31 29.11 4.31
CA LEU A 680 13.42 28.45 5.28
C LEU A 680 14.14 27.97 6.54
N TRP A 681 15.41 28.33 6.72
CA TRP A 681 16.26 27.86 7.80
C TRP A 681 15.61 28.06 9.18
N ASP A 682 15.28 29.31 9.52
CA ASP A 682 14.70 29.65 10.82
C ASP A 682 13.39 28.89 11.11
N ARG A 683 12.58 28.62 10.07
CA ARG A 683 11.34 27.84 10.25
C ARG A 683 11.63 26.38 10.58
N ARG A 684 12.66 25.79 9.96
CA ARG A 684 13.07 24.42 10.28
C ARG A 684 13.65 24.31 11.67
N ASP A 685 14.46 25.28 12.09
CA ASP A 685 15.00 25.34 13.45
C ASP A 685 13.89 25.48 14.50
N LEU A 686 12.89 26.33 14.24
CA LEU A 686 11.71 26.46 15.12
C LEU A 686 10.89 25.17 15.19
N LEU A 687 10.70 24.47 14.07
CA LEU A 687 10.05 23.15 14.06
C LEU A 687 10.88 22.14 14.85
N GLY A 688 12.19 22.07 14.63
CA GLY A 688 13.08 21.18 15.37
C GLY A 688 13.04 21.43 16.88
N ALA A 689 13.08 22.70 17.29
CA ALA A 689 12.94 23.09 18.69
C ALA A 689 11.57 22.72 19.28
N LEU A 690 10.47 22.96 18.54
CA LEU A 690 9.12 22.61 18.97
C LEU A 690 8.92 21.10 19.11
N TYR A 691 9.53 20.32 18.21
CA TYR A 691 9.34 18.87 18.09
C TYR A 691 10.38 18.10 18.91
N GLY A 692 11.41 18.79 19.42
CA GLY A 692 12.50 18.21 20.20
C GLY A 692 13.50 17.41 19.36
N THR A 693 13.61 17.70 18.06
CA THR A 693 14.45 16.95 17.12
C THR A 693 15.77 17.67 16.82
N PRO A 694 16.85 16.91 16.51
CA PRO A 694 18.11 17.51 16.12
C PRO A 694 18.02 18.16 14.72
N PRO A 695 18.89 19.15 14.43
CA PRO A 695 18.94 19.81 13.14
C PRO A 695 19.55 18.94 12.03
#